data_AF-A0A7Y3CRB4-F1
#
_entry.id   AF-A0A7Y3CRB4-F1
#
_cell.length_a   1.000
_cell.length_b   1.000
_cell.length_c   1.000
_cell.angle_alpha   90.00
_cell.angle_beta   90.00
_cell.angle_gamma   90.00
#
_symmetry.space_group_name_H-M   'P 1'
#
loop_
_entity.id
_entity.type
_entity.pdbx_description
1 polymer ?
#
loop_
_entity_poly.entity_id
_entity_poly.type
_entity_poly.pdbx_seq_one_letter_code
_entity_poly.pdbx_strand_id
1 'polypeptide(L)'
;VVASIKEFFGTSQLSQFMDQPNPLAGLTHRRRLSALGPGGLSRERAGFEVRDVHSSHYGRMCPIETPEGPNIGLIGSLATYAKVNRFGFIETPYRKVENGKVTKKVEYLTASEEENYVIAQANAEVSEDGSYVNPRVLVRRRGGEVDYVKSTDVDYMDVSPKQIVSVATSLIPFLEHDDANRALMGSNMQRQAVPLLHAEAPLVGTGVEQRAAYDSGEMVIAEADGEVTEVSGIEVVVKESSNNRKRSYPLKKFVRSNQGTNLNQKAVVIEGDKVKAGDVLADGPSTDLGELALGKNLLVAFMPWEGHNFEDAIILNENLVKNDVLTSIHIEEHEIEARDTKLGAEEITRDIPNVAEEVLRDLDDEGIIRIGAEVGPGDYLVGKVTPKGETELTPEERLLRAIFGEKAREVRDTSLRVPHGESGKVIDVKVFRREEGDDLPPGMNQLVRVYVAQQRKISEGDKLAGRHGNKGVISRILPQEDMPFMEDGTPVDIVLSPLGVPSRMNLGQVLETHLGWAAAQGWQPYKGDGVAAAGVEPWSRVATPVFDGAREDEISEVLKAALPNRDGNQLVNEEGKATLYNGRTGHPFDNPITVGYIYILKLLHLVDDKIHARSTGPYSMITQQPLGGKAQFGGQRFGEMEVWALEAYGAAYALQELLTIKSDDVAGRVKVYEAIVKGENIPEPGIPESFKVLVKEMQSLCLNVEMLSAGEEIELADLEEDVFRTQEALGIDISRPERAT
;
A
#
# COMPACT_ATOMS: atom_id res chain seq x y z
N VAL A 1 6.88 33.96 14.21
CA VAL A 1 7.82 33.14 13.41
C VAL A 1 7.75 31.66 13.80
N VAL A 2 8.09 31.27 15.03
CA VAL A 2 8.03 29.85 15.46
C VAL A 2 6.64 29.24 15.31
N ALA A 3 5.59 29.96 15.74
CA ALA A 3 4.20 29.51 15.58
C ALA A 3 3.82 29.31 14.10
N SER A 4 4.20 30.23 13.22
CA SER A 4 3.92 30.15 11.78
C SER A 4 4.64 28.98 11.10
N ILE A 5 5.86 28.65 11.55
CA ILE A 5 6.60 27.47 11.07
C ILE A 5 5.90 26.19 11.55
N LYS A 6 5.51 26.14 12.83
CA LYS A 6 4.77 25.00 13.39
C LYS A 6 3.43 24.78 12.68
N GLU A 7 2.71 25.86 12.39
CA GLU A 7 1.47 25.83 11.62
C GLU A 7 1.73 25.31 10.19
N PHE A 8 2.74 25.84 9.49
CA PHE A 8 3.08 25.35 8.16
C PHE A 8 3.39 23.85 8.15
N PHE A 9 4.26 23.36 9.03
CA PHE A 9 4.60 21.93 9.04
C PHE A 9 3.50 21.04 9.60
N GLY A 10 2.66 21.57 10.51
CA GLY A 10 1.62 20.80 11.20
C GLY A 10 0.29 20.70 10.43
N THR A 11 -0.09 21.73 9.67
CA THR A 11 -1.43 21.81 9.06
C THR A 11 -1.45 22.12 7.56
N SER A 12 -0.32 22.46 6.95
CA SER A 12 -0.28 22.74 5.50
C SER A 12 -0.52 21.48 4.67
N GLN A 13 -1.35 21.60 3.64
CA GLN A 13 -1.57 20.53 2.65
C GLN A 13 -0.28 20.13 1.90
N LEU A 14 0.71 21.02 1.84
CA LEU A 14 2.01 20.74 1.22
C LEU A 14 2.99 20.03 2.17
N SER A 15 2.75 20.11 3.49
CA SER A 15 3.49 19.34 4.50
C SER A 15 2.80 17.99 4.68
N GLN A 16 3.20 17.00 3.88
CA GLN A 16 2.55 15.69 3.84
C GLN A 16 3.35 14.67 4.65
N PHE A 17 2.64 13.75 5.32
CA PHE A 17 3.28 12.55 5.86
C PHE A 17 3.97 11.78 4.75
N MET A 18 5.22 11.41 4.96
CA MET A 18 6.01 10.74 3.94
C MET A 18 5.40 9.37 3.62
N ASP A 19 5.03 9.17 2.36
CA ASP A 19 4.69 7.87 1.80
C ASP A 19 5.94 6.97 1.77
N GLN A 20 5.98 5.95 2.63
CA GLN A 20 7.10 5.03 2.85
C GLN A 20 6.71 3.54 2.92
N PRO A 21 5.78 3.01 2.09
CA PRO A 21 5.61 1.57 1.98
C PRO A 21 6.90 0.90 1.49
N ASN A 22 7.60 1.51 0.53
CA ASN A 22 8.89 1.05 -0.02
C ASN A 22 9.77 2.25 -0.46
N PRO A 23 11.05 2.05 -0.82
CA PRO A 23 11.95 3.15 -1.18
C PRO A 23 11.50 3.98 -2.40
N LEU A 24 10.84 3.35 -3.39
CA LEU A 24 10.36 4.03 -4.59
C LEU A 24 9.23 5.03 -4.25
N ALA A 25 8.31 4.64 -3.38
CA ALA A 25 7.23 5.53 -2.92
C ALA A 25 7.80 6.81 -2.29
N GLY A 26 8.79 6.68 -1.42
CA GLY A 26 9.45 7.82 -0.77
C GLY A 26 10.27 8.69 -1.75
N LEU A 27 10.91 8.08 -2.74
CA LEU A 27 11.61 8.79 -3.80
C LEU A 27 10.63 9.60 -4.68
N THR A 28 9.57 8.97 -5.16
CA THR A 28 8.54 9.62 -5.96
C THR A 28 7.84 10.73 -5.18
N HIS A 29 7.53 10.51 -3.90
CA HIS A 29 6.83 11.51 -3.09
C HIS A 29 7.64 12.81 -2.98
N ARG A 30 8.96 12.71 -2.83
CA ARG A 30 9.88 13.87 -2.85
C ARG A 30 9.96 14.58 -4.21
N ARG A 31 9.56 13.91 -5.30
CA ARG A 31 9.55 14.43 -6.68
C ARG A 31 8.16 14.81 -7.18
N ARG A 32 7.15 14.82 -6.30
CA ARG A 32 5.76 15.09 -6.61
C ARG A 32 5.53 16.57 -6.90
N LEU A 33 4.76 16.85 -7.95
CA LEU A 33 4.29 18.18 -8.33
C LEU A 33 2.78 18.24 -8.01
N SER A 34 2.38 19.22 -7.21
CA SER A 34 0.97 19.42 -6.80
C SER A 34 0.47 20.79 -7.26
N ALA A 35 -0.63 20.79 -8.02
CA ALA A 35 -1.39 22.01 -8.33
C ALA A 35 -2.33 22.41 -7.18
N LEU A 36 -2.54 21.52 -6.21
CA LEU A 36 -3.37 21.73 -5.03
C LEU A 36 -2.56 22.41 -3.91
N GLY A 37 -3.24 23.16 -3.06
CA GLY A 37 -2.68 23.81 -1.87
C GLY A 37 -2.93 25.32 -1.81
N PRO A 38 -2.53 25.99 -0.72
CA PRO A 38 -2.64 27.44 -0.61
C PRO A 38 -1.91 28.15 -1.77
N GLY A 39 -2.62 29.03 -2.49
CA GLY A 39 -2.11 29.72 -3.68
C GLY A 39 -2.21 28.92 -4.99
N GLY A 40 -2.60 27.64 -4.93
CA GLY A 40 -2.90 26.80 -6.09
C GLY A 40 -4.40 26.78 -6.41
N LEU A 41 -4.86 25.65 -6.94
CA LEU A 41 -6.26 25.42 -7.31
C LEU A 41 -6.97 24.57 -6.25
N SER A 42 -8.26 24.81 -6.05
CA SER A 42 -9.11 23.84 -5.35
C SER A 42 -9.54 22.74 -6.32
N ARG A 43 -9.72 21.52 -5.80
CA ARG A 43 -10.13 20.36 -6.60
C ARG A 43 -11.43 20.59 -7.38
N GLU A 44 -12.38 21.32 -6.80
CA GLU A 44 -13.68 21.63 -7.39
C GLU A 44 -13.61 22.68 -8.51
N ARG A 45 -12.63 23.58 -8.46
CA ARG A 45 -12.44 24.63 -9.48
C ARG A 45 -11.55 24.18 -10.63
N ALA A 46 -10.86 23.04 -10.48
CA ALA A 46 -9.97 22.53 -11.51
C ALA A 46 -10.74 21.80 -12.61
N GLY A 47 -10.95 22.49 -13.73
CA GLY A 47 -11.57 21.95 -14.95
C GLY A 47 -10.67 20.95 -15.69
N PHE A 48 -11.17 20.44 -16.81
CA PHE A 48 -10.49 19.42 -17.62
C PHE A 48 -9.18 19.93 -18.24
N GLU A 49 -9.14 21.15 -18.76
CA GLU A 49 -7.96 21.70 -19.45
C GLU A 49 -6.69 21.74 -18.59
N VAL A 50 -6.83 21.91 -17.27
CA VAL A 50 -5.69 21.93 -16.33
C VAL A 50 -5.18 20.53 -16.01
N ARG A 51 -6.01 19.51 -16.20
CA ARG A 51 -5.69 18.11 -15.90
C ARG A 51 -5.06 17.39 -17.08
N ASP A 52 -5.30 17.89 -18.29
CA ASP A 52 -4.78 17.29 -19.52
C ASP A 52 -3.27 17.48 -19.68
N VAL A 53 -2.66 16.61 -20.48
CA VAL A 53 -1.22 16.67 -20.77
C VAL A 53 -0.95 17.77 -21.79
N HIS A 54 -0.16 18.77 -21.40
CA HIS A 54 0.28 19.83 -22.29
C HIS A 54 1.60 19.48 -22.99
N SER A 55 1.81 19.96 -24.22
CA SER A 55 3.02 19.66 -25.01
C SER A 55 4.32 20.10 -24.33
N SER A 56 4.28 21.19 -23.56
CA SER A 56 5.43 21.68 -22.77
C SER A 56 5.81 20.78 -21.59
N HIS A 57 4.98 19.81 -21.21
CA HIS A 57 5.31 18.85 -20.15
C HIS A 57 6.43 17.90 -20.55
N TYR A 58 6.70 17.75 -21.86
CA TYR A 58 7.75 16.87 -22.38
C TYR A 58 9.10 17.14 -21.70
N GLY A 59 9.68 16.10 -21.08
CA GLY A 59 10.95 16.20 -20.36
C GLY A 59 10.88 16.90 -19.00
N ARG A 60 9.72 17.40 -18.58
CA ARG A 60 9.53 18.20 -17.35
C ARG A 60 8.63 17.50 -16.33
N MET A 61 7.42 17.14 -16.76
CA MET A 61 6.43 16.42 -15.96
C MET A 61 6.06 15.15 -16.70
N CYS A 62 6.03 14.02 -15.98
CA CYS A 62 5.68 12.75 -16.58
C CYS A 62 4.20 12.75 -17.02
N PRO A 63 3.89 12.34 -18.27
CA PRO A 63 2.51 12.27 -18.74
C PRO A 63 1.77 11.00 -18.29
N ILE A 64 2.48 10.03 -17.70
CA ILE A 64 1.92 8.73 -17.29
C ILE A 64 1.63 8.70 -15.80
N GLU A 65 2.58 9.12 -14.96
CA GLU A 65 2.45 8.99 -13.51
C GLU A 65 1.56 10.07 -12.90
N THR A 66 0.30 9.74 -12.69
CA THR A 66 -0.68 10.56 -11.96
C THR A 66 -1.68 9.64 -11.22
N PRO A 67 -2.31 10.08 -10.11
CA PRO A 67 -3.33 9.28 -9.44
C PRO A 67 -4.54 8.98 -10.34
N GLU A 68 -5.04 7.74 -10.32
CA GLU A 68 -6.26 7.33 -11.06
C GLU A 68 -7.55 7.95 -10.52
N GLY A 69 -7.51 8.39 -9.26
CA GLY A 69 -8.65 8.95 -8.57
C GLY A 69 -8.98 10.39 -9.00
N PRO A 70 -9.72 11.12 -8.17
CA PRO A 70 -10.21 12.45 -8.53
C PRO A 70 -9.12 13.54 -8.59
N ASN A 71 -7.89 13.18 -8.24
CA ASN A 71 -6.70 14.05 -8.33
C ASN A 71 -5.92 13.86 -9.64
N ILE A 72 -6.45 13.09 -10.59
CA ILE A 72 -5.85 12.91 -11.93
C ILE A 72 -5.50 14.26 -12.57
N GLY A 73 -4.28 14.38 -13.07
CA GLY A 73 -3.74 15.60 -13.70
C GLY A 73 -3.37 16.74 -12.73
N LEU A 74 -3.91 16.74 -11.51
CA LEU A 74 -3.58 17.77 -10.49
C LEU A 74 -2.33 17.43 -9.69
N ILE A 75 -1.99 16.15 -9.65
CA ILE A 75 -0.78 15.63 -9.03
C ILE A 75 -0.03 14.87 -10.11
N GLY A 76 1.21 15.29 -10.38
CA GLY A 76 2.12 14.59 -11.28
C GLY A 76 3.48 14.38 -10.63
N SER A 77 4.40 13.80 -11.38
CA SER A 77 5.79 13.61 -10.96
C SER A 77 6.75 14.31 -11.91
N LEU A 78 7.87 14.81 -11.39
CA LEU A 78 8.96 15.29 -12.22
C LEU A 78 9.48 14.17 -13.13
N ALA A 79 9.72 14.50 -14.40
CA ALA A 79 10.40 13.61 -15.32
C ALA A 79 11.85 13.33 -14.86
N THR A 80 12.47 12.30 -15.43
CA THR A 80 13.76 11.75 -14.94
C THR A 80 14.88 12.80 -14.89
N TYR A 81 15.07 13.57 -15.98
CA TYR A 81 16.15 14.55 -16.09
C TYR A 81 15.74 16.00 -15.80
N ALA A 82 14.48 16.21 -15.41
CA ALA A 82 13.94 17.53 -15.12
C ALA A 82 14.66 18.19 -13.93
N LYS A 83 14.90 19.49 -14.04
CA LYS A 83 15.51 20.31 -12.98
C LYS A 83 14.72 21.59 -12.77
N VAL A 84 14.59 22.04 -11.53
CA VAL A 84 14.00 23.34 -11.20
C VAL A 84 15.10 24.40 -11.15
N ASN A 85 14.92 25.49 -11.89
CA ASN A 85 15.87 26.60 -11.92
C ASN A 85 15.63 27.59 -10.77
N ARG A 86 16.47 28.62 -10.66
CA ARG A 86 16.39 29.62 -9.58
C ARG A 86 15.11 30.46 -9.59
N PHE A 87 14.41 30.53 -10.72
CA PHE A 87 13.15 31.25 -10.86
C PHE A 87 11.92 30.36 -10.61
N GLY A 88 12.12 29.04 -10.42
CA GLY A 88 11.04 28.08 -10.20
C GLY A 88 10.50 27.42 -11.47
N PHE A 89 11.08 27.69 -12.65
CA PHE A 89 10.72 27.00 -13.88
C PHE A 89 11.42 25.64 -13.98
N ILE A 90 10.76 24.69 -14.64
CA ILE A 90 11.31 23.37 -14.91
C ILE A 90 12.05 23.39 -16.25
N GLU A 91 13.32 23.01 -16.21
CA GLU A 91 14.20 22.86 -17.35
C GLU A 91 14.44 21.38 -17.63
N THR A 92 14.67 21.07 -18.91
CA THR A 92 15.05 19.73 -19.36
C THR A 92 16.31 19.83 -20.23
N PRO A 93 17.22 18.85 -20.17
CA PRO A 93 18.46 18.90 -20.93
C PRO A 93 18.26 18.48 -22.38
N TYR A 94 18.99 19.11 -23.30
CA TYR A 94 19.05 18.77 -24.71
C TYR A 94 20.50 18.81 -25.21
N ARG A 95 20.84 17.98 -26.20
CA ARG A 95 22.12 18.01 -26.91
C ARG A 95 22.05 19.04 -28.02
N LYS A 96 23.01 19.96 -28.06
CA LYS A 96 23.07 20.97 -29.11
C LYS A 96 23.50 20.35 -30.45
N VAL A 97 22.83 20.72 -31.53
CA VAL A 97 23.16 20.31 -32.90
C VAL A 97 23.75 21.52 -33.63
N GLU A 98 24.90 21.35 -34.28
CA GLU A 98 25.55 22.40 -35.06
C GLU A 98 25.80 21.90 -36.49
N ASN A 99 25.24 22.59 -37.48
CA ASN A 99 25.35 22.23 -38.91
C ASN A 99 24.97 20.77 -39.21
N GLY A 100 23.91 20.26 -38.58
CA GLY A 100 23.45 18.88 -38.74
C GLY A 100 24.33 17.83 -38.04
N LYS A 101 25.23 18.25 -37.14
CA LYS A 101 26.03 17.35 -36.28
C LYS A 101 25.65 17.50 -34.82
N VAL A 102 25.25 16.38 -34.20
CA VAL A 102 24.89 16.31 -32.79
C VAL A 102 26.14 16.39 -31.92
N THR A 103 26.26 17.44 -31.14
CA THR A 103 27.41 17.65 -30.25
C THR A 103 27.25 16.90 -28.92
N LYS A 104 28.31 16.89 -28.10
CA LYS A 104 28.26 16.41 -26.70
C LYS A 104 27.86 17.52 -25.72
N LYS A 105 27.66 18.76 -26.21
CA LYS A 105 27.28 19.89 -25.36
C LYS A 105 25.81 19.76 -24.98
N VAL A 106 25.54 19.70 -23.68
CA VAL A 106 24.19 19.63 -23.12
C VAL A 106 23.79 21.00 -22.58
N GLU A 107 22.64 21.49 -23.00
CA GLU A 107 22.06 22.75 -22.54
C GLU A 107 20.66 22.48 -21.95
N TYR A 108 20.35 23.12 -20.84
CA TYR A 108 19.06 23.03 -20.17
C TYR A 108 18.15 24.14 -20.69
N LEU A 109 16.98 23.77 -21.20
CA LEU A 109 16.03 24.72 -21.77
C LEU A 109 14.73 24.75 -20.97
N THR A 110 14.25 25.96 -20.70
CA THR A 110 12.89 26.20 -20.19
C THR A 110 11.84 25.95 -21.28
N ALA A 111 10.56 25.83 -20.90
CA ALA A 111 9.48 25.61 -21.87
C ALA A 111 9.38 26.73 -22.92
N SER A 112 9.59 27.99 -22.51
CA SER A 112 9.50 29.14 -23.41
C SER A 112 10.69 29.25 -24.36
N GLU A 113 11.89 28.83 -23.92
CA GLU A 113 13.06 28.76 -24.80
C GLU A 113 12.92 27.64 -25.82
N GLU A 114 12.42 26.47 -25.39
CA GLU A 114 12.19 25.29 -26.23
C GLU A 114 11.33 25.61 -27.46
N GLU A 115 10.30 26.46 -27.33
CA GLU A 115 9.41 26.82 -28.44
C GLU A 115 10.11 27.51 -29.63
N ASN A 116 11.29 28.09 -29.42
CA ASN A 116 12.03 28.80 -30.47
C ASN A 116 12.91 27.87 -31.31
N TYR A 117 13.02 26.60 -30.94
CA TYR A 117 13.96 25.65 -31.52
C TYR A 117 13.25 24.42 -32.10
N VAL A 118 13.93 23.77 -33.03
CA VAL A 118 13.49 22.50 -33.63
C VAL A 118 14.28 21.35 -33.00
N ILE A 119 13.57 20.43 -32.35
CA ILE A 119 14.19 19.40 -31.50
C ILE A 119 13.93 18.00 -32.06
N ALA A 120 15.01 17.26 -32.33
CA ALA A 120 14.96 15.86 -32.76
C ALA A 120 14.80 14.89 -31.58
N GLN A 121 14.14 13.77 -31.84
CA GLN A 121 13.97 12.68 -30.89
C GLN A 121 15.31 11.95 -30.64
N ALA A 122 15.49 11.37 -29.45
CA ALA A 122 16.72 10.69 -29.03
C ALA A 122 17.08 9.45 -29.88
N ASN A 123 16.09 8.80 -30.49
CA ASN A 123 16.24 7.59 -31.31
C ASN A 123 16.58 7.89 -32.79
N ALA A 124 16.76 9.17 -33.17
CA ALA A 124 17.21 9.50 -34.51
C ALA A 124 18.59 8.88 -34.75
N GLU A 125 18.76 8.18 -35.88
CA GLU A 125 20.02 7.51 -36.22
C GLU A 125 21.14 8.53 -36.50
N VAL A 126 22.23 8.41 -35.75
CA VAL A 126 23.41 9.28 -35.83
C VAL A 126 24.65 8.44 -36.10
N SER A 127 25.49 8.89 -37.03
CA SER A 127 26.79 8.28 -37.35
C SER A 127 27.80 8.53 -36.23
N GLU A 128 28.93 7.81 -36.22
CA GLU A 128 30.00 7.98 -35.20
C GLU A 128 30.56 9.42 -35.15
N ASP A 129 30.52 10.14 -36.27
CA ASP A 129 30.96 11.54 -36.37
C ASP A 129 29.92 12.57 -35.88
N GLY A 130 28.75 12.09 -35.43
CA GLY A 130 27.65 12.90 -34.94
C GLY A 130 26.69 13.39 -36.03
N SER A 131 26.88 13.04 -37.30
CA SER A 131 25.97 13.43 -38.38
C SER A 131 24.72 12.54 -38.44
N TYR A 132 23.56 13.11 -38.74
CA TYR A 132 22.35 12.33 -38.96
C TYR A 132 22.49 11.44 -40.20
N VAL A 133 22.16 10.15 -40.07
CA VAL A 133 22.18 9.19 -41.18
C VAL A 133 21.08 9.55 -42.20
N ASN A 134 19.90 9.88 -41.69
CA ASN A 134 18.75 10.20 -42.51
C ASN A 134 18.73 11.70 -42.90
N PRO A 135 18.46 12.04 -44.18
CA PRO A 135 18.43 13.43 -44.64
C PRO A 135 17.25 14.22 -44.08
N ARG A 136 16.17 13.52 -43.68
CA ARG A 136 15.03 14.09 -42.96
C ARG A 136 14.90 13.41 -41.60
N VAL A 137 14.74 14.20 -40.56
CA VAL A 137 14.67 13.75 -39.16
C VAL A 137 13.33 14.13 -38.58
N LEU A 138 12.73 13.23 -37.79
CA LEU A 138 11.51 13.49 -37.05
C LEU A 138 11.80 14.48 -35.91
N VAL A 139 11.05 15.58 -35.86
CA VAL A 139 11.27 16.65 -34.89
C VAL A 139 9.96 17.13 -34.27
N ARG A 140 10.07 17.68 -33.06
CA ARG A 140 9.04 18.52 -32.46
C ARG A 140 9.30 19.99 -32.79
N ARG A 141 8.24 20.66 -33.24
CA ARG A 141 8.18 22.11 -33.48
C ARG A 141 7.31 22.80 -32.44
N ARG A 142 7.28 24.14 -32.54
CA ARG A 142 6.43 25.00 -31.72
C ARG A 142 4.97 24.53 -31.73
N GLY A 143 4.32 24.57 -30.56
CA GLY A 143 2.94 24.12 -30.40
C GLY A 143 2.76 22.61 -30.27
N GLY A 144 3.84 21.82 -30.28
CA GLY A 144 3.77 20.36 -30.20
C GLY A 144 3.52 19.68 -31.55
N GLU A 145 3.65 20.40 -32.65
CA GLU A 145 3.57 19.82 -33.99
C GLU A 145 4.76 18.88 -34.26
N VAL A 146 4.49 17.77 -34.92
CA VAL A 146 5.48 16.77 -35.32
C VAL A 146 5.66 16.85 -36.84
N ASP A 147 6.91 17.04 -37.29
CA ASP A 147 7.23 17.16 -38.72
C ASP A 147 8.57 16.47 -39.05
N TYR A 148 8.82 16.23 -40.33
CA TYR A 148 10.09 15.75 -40.86
C TYR A 148 10.86 16.89 -41.50
N VAL A 149 11.92 17.36 -40.85
CA VAL A 149 12.75 18.48 -41.34
C VAL A 149 14.08 18.00 -41.86
N LYS A 150 14.80 18.85 -42.59
CA LYS A 150 16.17 18.51 -43.01
C LYS A 150 17.08 18.48 -41.79
N SER A 151 18.06 17.57 -41.79
CA SER A 151 19.04 17.43 -40.70
C SER A 151 19.79 18.73 -40.36
N THR A 152 19.95 19.64 -41.34
CA THR A 152 20.58 20.96 -41.15
C THR A 152 19.73 21.96 -40.37
N ASP A 153 18.41 21.74 -40.32
CA ASP A 153 17.43 22.64 -39.73
C ASP A 153 17.10 22.25 -38.27
N VAL A 154 17.79 21.23 -37.73
CA VAL A 154 17.65 20.76 -36.36
C VAL A 154 18.61 21.52 -35.45
N ASP A 155 18.09 22.10 -34.38
CA ASP A 155 18.87 22.89 -33.42
C ASP A 155 19.32 22.06 -32.21
N TYR A 156 18.45 21.16 -31.73
CA TYR A 156 18.70 20.33 -30.56
C TYR A 156 18.22 18.89 -30.76
N MET A 157 18.67 17.99 -29.89
CA MET A 157 18.24 16.60 -29.82
C MET A 157 18.02 16.21 -28.35
N ASP A 158 17.03 15.37 -28.08
CA ASP A 158 16.83 14.77 -26.75
C ASP A 158 18.12 14.06 -26.25
N VAL A 159 18.33 14.05 -24.93
CA VAL A 159 19.49 13.37 -24.33
C VAL A 159 19.27 11.87 -24.23
N SER A 160 18.05 11.44 -23.93
CA SER A 160 17.72 10.03 -23.72
C SER A 160 16.24 9.77 -24.03
N PRO A 161 15.88 8.58 -24.56
CA PRO A 161 14.48 8.23 -24.82
C PRO A 161 13.59 8.27 -23.57
N LYS A 162 14.12 7.88 -22.39
CA LYS A 162 13.38 7.94 -21.11
C LYS A 162 13.24 9.35 -20.53
N GLN A 163 13.66 10.40 -21.24
CA GLN A 163 13.61 11.77 -20.76
C GLN A 163 12.19 12.24 -20.42
N ILE A 164 11.18 11.66 -21.07
CA ILE A 164 9.77 12.04 -20.90
C ILE A 164 9.07 11.42 -19.70
N VAL A 165 9.60 10.32 -19.15
CA VAL A 165 8.94 9.56 -18.07
C VAL A 165 9.53 9.88 -16.70
N SER A 166 8.75 9.62 -15.65
CA SER A 166 9.22 9.68 -14.26
C SER A 166 10.08 8.47 -13.92
N VAL A 167 10.70 8.49 -12.75
CA VAL A 167 11.50 7.36 -12.23
C VAL A 167 10.64 6.10 -12.13
N ALA A 168 9.44 6.17 -11.55
CA ALA A 168 8.56 5.01 -11.40
C ALA A 168 8.08 4.44 -12.74
N THR A 169 7.72 5.30 -13.69
CA THR A 169 7.33 4.86 -15.03
C THR A 169 8.51 4.27 -15.80
N SER A 170 9.73 4.79 -15.60
CA SER A 170 10.94 4.26 -16.26
C SER A 170 11.39 2.88 -15.77
N LEU A 171 10.78 2.34 -14.71
CA LEU A 171 11.04 1.00 -14.18
C LEU A 171 10.17 -0.10 -14.83
N ILE A 172 9.25 0.29 -15.75
CA ILE A 172 8.40 -0.64 -16.49
C ILE A 172 9.18 -1.04 -17.76
N PRO A 173 9.65 -2.29 -17.90
CA PRO A 173 10.26 -2.75 -19.15
C PRO A 173 9.20 -2.78 -20.25
N PHE A 174 9.61 -2.66 -21.52
CA PHE A 174 8.67 -2.71 -22.67
C PHE A 174 7.49 -1.73 -22.58
N LEU A 175 7.68 -0.57 -21.93
CA LEU A 175 6.64 0.43 -21.72
C LEU A 175 5.98 0.87 -23.02
N GLU A 176 6.73 0.93 -24.12
CA GLU A 176 6.25 1.26 -25.46
C GLU A 176 5.20 0.27 -26.02
N HIS A 177 5.08 -0.92 -25.42
CA HIS A 177 4.09 -1.94 -25.77
C HIS A 177 2.87 -1.94 -24.85
N ASP A 178 2.79 -0.99 -23.91
CA ASP A 178 1.68 -0.84 -22.98
C ASP A 178 0.87 0.44 -23.27
N ASP A 179 -0.47 0.31 -23.23
CA ASP A 179 -1.36 1.48 -23.23
C ASP A 179 -1.10 2.37 -22.01
N ALA A 180 -1.23 3.68 -22.21
CA ALA A 180 -0.94 4.69 -21.19
C ALA A 180 -1.74 4.48 -19.89
N ASN A 181 -2.99 4.01 -19.97
CA ASN A 181 -3.80 3.76 -18.77
C ASN A 181 -3.23 2.61 -17.93
N ARG A 182 -2.67 1.58 -18.58
CA ARG A 182 -2.06 0.43 -17.91
C ARG A 182 -0.68 0.76 -17.38
N ALA A 183 0.10 1.52 -18.13
CA ALA A 183 1.37 2.07 -17.66
C ALA A 183 1.18 2.98 -16.42
N LEU A 184 0.14 3.82 -16.41
CA LEU A 184 -0.21 4.66 -15.26
C LEU A 184 -0.51 3.80 -14.03
N MET A 185 -1.36 2.78 -14.21
CA MET A 185 -1.67 1.79 -13.17
C MET A 185 -0.41 1.09 -12.65
N GLY A 186 0.48 0.65 -13.55
CA GLY A 186 1.74 -0.01 -13.22
C GLY A 186 2.68 0.87 -12.41
N SER A 187 2.89 2.12 -12.83
CA SER A 187 3.71 3.09 -12.10
C SER A 187 3.16 3.39 -10.70
N ASN A 188 1.84 3.51 -10.57
CA ASN A 188 1.18 3.74 -9.29
C ASN A 188 1.29 2.53 -8.34
N MET A 189 1.12 1.31 -8.86
CA MET A 189 1.14 0.07 -8.05
C MET A 189 2.54 -0.32 -7.59
N GLN A 190 3.60 0.00 -8.33
CA GLN A 190 4.96 -0.19 -7.85
C GLN A 190 5.23 0.54 -6.52
N ARG A 191 4.62 1.70 -6.30
CA ARG A 191 4.71 2.44 -5.02
C ARG A 191 3.92 1.77 -3.90
N GLN A 192 2.98 0.89 -4.20
CA GLN A 192 2.18 0.17 -3.21
C GLN A 192 2.79 -1.19 -2.84
N ALA A 193 3.90 -1.58 -3.47
CA ALA A 193 4.57 -2.84 -3.20
C ALA A 193 5.08 -2.89 -1.75
N VAL A 194 4.90 -4.03 -1.07
CA VAL A 194 5.38 -4.23 0.30
C VAL A 194 6.78 -4.84 0.32
N PRO A 195 7.67 -4.42 1.24
CA PRO A 195 8.96 -5.07 1.44
C PRO A 195 8.78 -6.52 1.89
N LEU A 196 9.32 -7.43 1.08
CA LEU A 196 9.31 -8.86 1.37
C LEU A 196 10.43 -9.22 2.37
N LEU A 197 10.30 -10.37 3.02
CA LEU A 197 11.31 -10.90 3.94
C LEU A 197 12.68 -11.08 3.25
N HIS A 198 12.63 -11.55 2.00
CA HIS A 198 13.75 -11.69 1.09
C HIS A 198 13.48 -10.89 -0.18
N ALA A 199 14.20 -9.78 -0.35
CA ALA A 199 14.19 -9.02 -1.60
C ALA A 199 14.93 -9.79 -2.70
N GLU A 200 14.51 -9.61 -3.95
CA GLU A 200 15.14 -10.21 -5.13
C GLU A 200 14.97 -9.27 -6.31
N ALA A 201 16.08 -8.90 -6.95
CA ALA A 201 16.05 -8.02 -8.10
C ALA A 201 15.33 -8.69 -9.29
N PRO A 202 14.66 -7.91 -10.16
CA PRO A 202 14.03 -8.45 -11.36
C PRO A 202 15.07 -9.03 -12.32
N LEU A 203 14.78 -10.18 -12.93
CA LEU A 203 15.58 -10.71 -14.05
C LEU A 203 15.54 -9.75 -15.24
N VAL A 204 14.36 -9.17 -15.52
CA VAL A 204 14.17 -8.18 -16.58
C VAL A 204 13.99 -6.80 -15.95
N GLY A 205 15.04 -5.99 -15.94
CA GLY A 205 15.02 -4.60 -15.46
C GLY A 205 15.04 -3.58 -16.60
N THR A 206 15.18 -2.30 -16.24
CA THR A 206 15.37 -1.19 -17.21
C THR A 206 16.71 -0.47 -17.04
N GLY A 207 17.49 -0.85 -16.03
CA GLY A 207 18.76 -0.21 -15.65
C GLY A 207 18.57 1.06 -14.81
N VAL A 208 17.34 1.36 -14.39
CA VAL A 208 17.03 2.49 -13.49
C VAL A 208 17.00 2.06 -12.03
N GLU A 209 16.81 0.76 -11.77
CA GLU A 209 16.68 0.13 -10.46
C GLU A 209 17.80 0.53 -9.52
N GLN A 210 19.06 0.46 -9.99
CA GLN A 210 20.23 0.84 -9.21
C GLN A 210 20.16 2.31 -8.79
N ARG A 211 19.99 3.25 -9.73
CA ARG A 211 19.93 4.68 -9.37
C ARG A 211 18.73 5.02 -8.50
N ALA A 212 17.58 4.39 -8.73
CA ALA A 212 16.41 4.57 -7.89
C ALA A 212 16.67 4.12 -6.44
N ALA A 213 17.33 2.97 -6.24
CA ALA A 213 17.71 2.50 -4.91
C ALA A 213 18.71 3.45 -4.23
N TYR A 214 19.75 3.87 -4.94
CA TYR A 214 20.76 4.81 -4.42
C TYR A 214 20.17 6.16 -4.01
N ASP A 215 19.37 6.77 -4.90
CA ASP A 215 18.82 8.10 -4.69
C ASP A 215 17.64 8.07 -3.68
N SER A 216 17.10 6.89 -3.36
CA SER A 216 16.10 6.73 -2.30
C SER A 216 16.68 7.05 -0.91
N GLY A 217 17.96 6.79 -0.68
CA GLY A 217 18.61 7.00 0.62
C GLY A 217 18.24 5.98 1.71
N GLU A 218 17.65 4.84 1.35
CA GLU A 218 17.33 3.76 2.30
C GLU A 218 18.46 2.73 2.47
N MET A 219 19.45 2.71 1.57
CA MET A 219 20.65 1.86 1.66
C MET A 219 21.78 2.55 2.43
N VAL A 220 22.72 1.76 2.93
CA VAL A 220 23.95 2.27 3.56
C VAL A 220 25.07 2.23 2.54
N ILE A 221 25.66 3.39 2.26
CA ILE A 221 26.69 3.56 1.22
C ILE A 221 28.01 3.97 1.89
N ALA A 222 29.12 3.45 1.38
CA ALA A 222 30.47 3.83 1.81
C ALA A 222 30.76 5.29 1.43
N GLU A 223 31.19 6.09 2.41
CA GLU A 223 31.51 7.51 2.16
C GLU A 223 32.95 7.72 1.69
N ALA A 224 33.83 6.77 1.96
CA ALA A 224 35.25 6.83 1.64
C ALA A 224 35.79 5.45 1.30
N ASP A 225 36.87 5.42 0.52
CA ASP A 225 37.59 4.20 0.19
C ASP A 225 38.19 3.57 1.45
N GLY A 226 38.03 2.26 1.62
CA GLY A 226 38.43 1.58 2.83
C GLY A 226 38.36 0.07 2.76
N GLU A 227 38.66 -0.56 3.88
CA GLU A 227 38.53 -2.00 4.08
C GLU A 227 37.53 -2.26 5.21
N VAL A 228 36.61 -3.20 5.00
CA VAL A 228 35.62 -3.60 6.00
C VAL A 228 36.33 -4.39 7.09
N THR A 229 36.31 -3.85 8.32
CA THR A 229 37.01 -4.47 9.45
C THR A 229 36.11 -5.31 10.36
N GLU A 230 34.82 -4.98 10.43
CA GLU A 230 33.86 -5.67 11.29
C GLU A 230 32.47 -5.56 10.64
N VAL A 231 31.75 -6.69 10.60
CA VAL A 231 30.37 -6.74 10.11
C VAL A 231 29.50 -7.43 11.15
N SER A 232 28.48 -6.73 11.63
CA SER A 232 27.49 -7.28 12.56
C SER A 232 26.07 -7.08 12.05
N GLY A 233 25.10 -7.66 12.76
CA GLY A 233 23.68 -7.44 12.45
C GLY A 233 23.18 -6.02 12.73
N ILE A 234 23.96 -5.20 13.44
CA ILE A 234 23.57 -3.86 13.92
C ILE A 234 24.45 -2.74 13.36
N GLU A 235 25.67 -3.03 12.91
CA GLU A 235 26.58 -2.04 12.34
C GLU A 235 27.63 -2.67 11.40
N VAL A 236 28.15 -1.87 10.48
CA VAL A 236 29.29 -2.18 9.60
C VAL A 236 30.41 -1.19 9.88
N VAL A 237 31.63 -1.66 10.11
CA VAL A 237 32.79 -0.80 10.41
C VAL A 237 33.80 -0.84 9.28
N VAL A 238 34.02 0.30 8.63
CA VAL A 238 35.00 0.48 7.55
C VAL A 238 36.20 1.24 8.07
N LYS A 239 37.40 0.73 7.81
CA LYS A 239 38.66 1.43 8.04
C LYS A 239 39.04 2.20 6.78
N GLU A 240 38.97 3.52 6.85
CA GLU A 240 39.27 4.42 5.73
C GLU A 240 40.76 4.34 5.35
N SER A 241 41.04 4.20 4.05
CA SER A 241 42.41 4.08 3.52
C SER A 241 43.19 5.40 3.62
N SER A 242 42.50 6.54 3.67
CA SER A 242 43.10 7.88 3.64
C SER A 242 43.74 8.30 4.97
N ASN A 243 43.11 7.95 6.09
CA ASN A 243 43.47 8.42 7.43
C ASN A 243 43.55 7.29 8.48
N ASN A 244 43.34 6.03 8.09
CA ASN A 244 43.24 4.87 8.98
C ASN A 244 42.17 4.98 10.08
N ARG A 245 41.20 5.88 9.93
CA ARG A 245 40.09 6.04 10.85
C ARG A 245 39.09 4.91 10.65
N LYS A 246 38.63 4.33 11.75
CA LYS A 246 37.47 3.43 11.73
C LYS A 246 36.19 4.26 11.76
N ARG A 247 35.30 3.99 10.81
CA ARG A 247 33.99 4.60 10.72
C ARG A 247 32.92 3.51 10.85
N SER A 248 32.06 3.67 11.84
CA SER A 248 30.91 2.78 12.05
C SER A 248 29.68 3.33 11.33
N TYR A 249 28.96 2.43 10.67
CA TYR A 249 27.69 2.66 10.00
C TYR A 249 26.60 1.82 10.70
N PRO A 250 25.76 2.43 11.55
CA PRO A 250 24.68 1.71 12.22
C PRO A 250 23.58 1.34 11.23
N LEU A 251 23.06 0.11 11.36
CA LEU A 251 21.99 -0.44 10.53
C LEU A 251 20.64 -0.27 11.23
N LYS A 252 19.62 0.14 10.47
CA LYS A 252 18.22 0.13 10.94
C LYS A 252 17.69 -1.29 10.93
N LYS A 253 17.24 -1.80 12.08
CA LYS A 253 16.70 -3.16 12.24
C LYS A 253 15.28 -3.11 12.74
N PHE A 254 14.35 -3.72 12.00
CA PHE A 254 12.94 -3.84 12.36
C PHE A 254 12.28 -2.50 12.77
N VAL A 255 12.54 -1.44 12.01
CA VAL A 255 11.95 -0.13 12.27
C VAL A 255 10.63 0.00 11.51
N ARG A 256 9.58 0.45 12.21
CA ARG A 256 8.27 0.72 11.60
C ARG A 256 8.33 1.89 10.61
N SER A 257 7.78 1.71 9.41
CA SER A 257 7.53 2.80 8.46
C SER A 257 6.20 3.52 8.76
N ASN A 258 5.95 4.67 8.11
CA ASN A 258 4.69 5.39 8.28
C ASN A 258 3.44 4.56 7.90
N GLN A 259 3.58 3.62 6.97
CA GLN A 259 2.51 2.73 6.50
C GLN A 259 2.55 1.35 7.19
N GLY A 260 3.31 1.21 8.28
CA GLY A 260 3.40 -0.05 9.04
C GLY A 260 4.25 -1.13 8.38
N THR A 261 4.98 -0.83 7.30
CA THR A 261 5.93 -1.77 6.68
C THR A 261 7.25 -1.82 7.45
N ASN A 262 8.03 -2.88 7.21
CA ASN A 262 9.31 -3.10 7.88
C ASN A 262 10.49 -2.41 7.15
N LEU A 263 11.11 -1.44 7.81
CA LEU A 263 12.40 -0.87 7.41
C LEU A 263 13.53 -1.68 8.07
N ASN A 264 14.14 -2.57 7.30
CA ASN A 264 15.22 -3.44 7.78
C ASN A 264 16.38 -3.46 6.82
N GLN A 265 17.55 -3.05 7.30
CA GLN A 265 18.81 -3.06 6.57
C GLN A 265 19.60 -4.33 6.84
N LYS A 266 20.29 -4.85 5.82
CA LYS A 266 21.11 -6.07 5.88
C LYS A 266 22.46 -5.78 5.22
N ALA A 267 23.55 -6.07 5.94
CA ALA A 267 24.89 -5.94 5.39
C ALA A 267 25.06 -6.87 4.17
N VAL A 268 25.66 -6.33 3.12
CA VAL A 268 25.98 -7.05 1.87
C VAL A 268 27.46 -7.43 1.83
N VAL A 269 28.31 -6.58 2.40
CA VAL A 269 29.76 -6.77 2.49
C VAL A 269 30.14 -7.78 3.56
N ILE A 270 31.29 -8.42 3.38
CA ILE A 270 31.93 -9.29 4.36
C ILE A 270 33.21 -8.65 4.93
N GLU A 271 33.68 -9.17 6.06
CA GLU A 271 34.96 -8.72 6.64
C GLU A 271 36.12 -8.97 5.68
N GLY A 272 36.98 -7.96 5.50
CA GLY A 272 38.10 -7.96 4.57
C GLY A 272 37.78 -7.42 3.17
N ASP A 273 36.52 -7.11 2.87
CA ASP A 273 36.14 -6.49 1.59
C ASP A 273 36.74 -5.09 1.44
N LYS A 274 37.25 -4.80 0.25
CA LYS A 274 37.72 -3.46 -0.13
C LYS A 274 36.59 -2.71 -0.81
N VAL A 275 36.17 -1.61 -0.20
CA VAL A 275 35.07 -0.77 -0.67
C VAL A 275 35.59 0.58 -1.14
N LYS A 276 34.95 1.12 -2.17
CA LYS A 276 35.16 2.49 -2.66
C LYS A 276 34.05 3.41 -2.15
N ALA A 277 34.34 4.70 -2.14
CA ALA A 277 33.32 5.71 -1.93
C ALA A 277 32.20 5.55 -2.97
N GLY A 278 30.97 5.31 -2.51
CA GLY A 278 29.82 5.02 -3.35
C GLY A 278 29.41 3.54 -3.42
N ASP A 279 30.19 2.60 -2.86
CA ASP A 279 29.79 1.19 -2.84
C ASP A 279 28.72 0.93 -1.77
N VAL A 280 27.82 -0.03 -2.03
CA VAL A 280 26.78 -0.43 -1.07
C VAL A 280 27.39 -1.27 0.04
N LEU A 281 27.23 -0.83 1.28
CA LEU A 281 27.63 -1.57 2.49
C LEU A 281 26.48 -2.46 2.99
N ALA A 282 25.26 -1.93 2.95
CA ALA A 282 24.06 -2.65 3.36
C ALA A 282 22.86 -2.28 2.50
N ASP A 283 22.12 -3.30 2.07
CA ASP A 283 20.83 -3.17 1.43
C ASP A 283 19.78 -2.74 2.46
N GLY A 284 18.78 -1.99 2.00
CA GLY A 284 17.60 -1.58 2.75
C GLY A 284 16.37 -2.45 2.46
N PRO A 285 15.17 -1.96 2.80
CA PRO A 285 13.92 -2.62 2.41
C PRO A 285 13.77 -2.58 0.89
N SER A 286 13.32 -3.69 0.29
CA SER A 286 13.11 -3.80 -1.16
C SER A 286 14.33 -3.42 -2.00
N THR A 287 15.53 -3.83 -1.58
CA THR A 287 16.76 -3.72 -2.37
C THR A 287 17.56 -5.01 -2.32
N ASP A 288 18.24 -5.34 -3.41
CA ASP A 288 19.06 -6.54 -3.58
C ASP A 288 20.34 -6.22 -4.35
N LEU A 289 21.48 -6.26 -3.67
CA LEU A 289 22.81 -5.90 -4.17
C LEU A 289 22.86 -4.49 -4.78
N GLY A 290 22.21 -3.52 -4.14
CA GLY A 290 22.19 -2.14 -4.61
C GLY A 290 21.15 -1.82 -5.69
N GLU A 291 20.32 -2.77 -6.09
CA GLU A 291 19.22 -2.58 -7.04
C GLU A 291 17.86 -2.60 -6.34
N LEU A 292 16.89 -1.85 -6.87
CA LEU A 292 15.52 -1.85 -6.36
C LEU A 292 14.84 -3.19 -6.65
N ALA A 293 14.30 -3.80 -5.61
CA ALA A 293 13.71 -5.13 -5.61
C ALA A 293 12.33 -5.12 -4.93
N LEU A 294 11.30 -4.75 -5.69
CA LEU A 294 9.93 -4.56 -5.17
C LEU A 294 9.09 -5.85 -5.09
N GLY A 295 9.56 -6.95 -5.67
CA GLY A 295 8.77 -8.17 -5.89
C GLY A 295 9.63 -9.42 -6.05
N LYS A 296 9.10 -10.40 -6.80
CA LYS A 296 9.71 -11.70 -7.06
C LYS A 296 9.58 -12.11 -8.52
N ASN A 297 10.59 -12.80 -9.05
CA ASN A 297 10.51 -13.46 -10.35
C ASN A 297 9.73 -14.76 -10.17
N LEU A 298 8.54 -14.88 -10.76
CA LEU A 298 7.68 -16.06 -10.65
C LEU A 298 7.49 -16.72 -12.01
N LEU A 299 7.48 -18.05 -12.04
CA LEU A 299 7.18 -18.82 -13.24
C LEU A 299 5.67 -18.78 -13.53
N VAL A 300 5.30 -18.14 -14.62
CA VAL A 300 3.92 -17.84 -15.01
C VAL A 300 3.48 -18.71 -16.16
N ALA A 301 2.22 -19.15 -16.13
CA ALA A 301 1.51 -19.68 -17.31
C ALA A 301 0.31 -18.80 -17.67
N PHE A 302 0.16 -18.48 -18.96
CA PHE A 302 -1.03 -17.78 -19.49
C PHE A 302 -2.06 -18.79 -20.00
N MET A 303 -2.94 -19.24 -19.12
CA MET A 303 -4.04 -20.15 -19.48
C MET A 303 -5.23 -19.98 -18.53
N PRO A 304 -6.48 -20.18 -18.98
CA PRO A 304 -7.60 -20.36 -18.07
C PRO A 304 -7.45 -21.66 -17.28
N TRP A 305 -7.81 -21.65 -15.99
CA TRP A 305 -7.74 -22.82 -15.13
C TRP A 305 -9.01 -22.96 -14.29
N GLU A 306 -9.89 -23.88 -14.70
CA GLU A 306 -11.13 -24.25 -13.98
C GLU A 306 -12.03 -23.07 -13.54
N GLY A 307 -11.89 -21.90 -14.17
CA GLY A 307 -12.59 -20.67 -13.77
C GLY A 307 -12.04 -20.01 -12.49
N HIS A 308 -11.00 -20.57 -11.86
CA HIS A 308 -10.38 -19.96 -10.68
C HIS A 308 -9.66 -18.65 -11.00
N ASN A 309 -9.12 -18.50 -12.21
CA ASN A 309 -8.55 -17.24 -12.70
C ASN A 309 -9.51 -16.50 -13.65
N PHE A 310 -10.82 -16.60 -13.42
CA PHE A 310 -11.81 -15.81 -14.16
C PHE A 310 -11.60 -14.31 -13.96
N GLU A 311 -11.80 -13.53 -15.03
CA GLU A 311 -11.47 -12.10 -15.10
C GLU A 311 -10.01 -11.81 -14.68
N ASP A 312 -9.82 -11.24 -13.49
CA ASP A 312 -8.54 -10.76 -12.96
C ASP A 312 -8.09 -11.58 -11.74
N ALA A 313 -8.76 -12.69 -11.45
CA ALA A 313 -8.36 -13.56 -10.39
C ALA A 313 -7.03 -14.26 -10.71
N ILE A 314 -6.22 -14.47 -9.67
CA ILE A 314 -4.89 -15.07 -9.75
C ILE A 314 -4.88 -16.38 -8.97
N ILE A 315 -4.27 -17.40 -9.55
CA ILE A 315 -4.02 -18.68 -8.88
C ILE A 315 -2.54 -18.74 -8.52
N LEU A 316 -2.24 -19.16 -7.29
CA LEU A 316 -0.87 -19.35 -6.81
C LEU A 316 -0.60 -20.79 -6.44
N ASN A 317 0.66 -21.19 -6.60
CA ASN A 317 1.22 -22.41 -6.04
C ASN A 317 1.45 -22.25 -4.53
N GLU A 318 0.99 -23.22 -3.74
CA GLU A 318 1.22 -23.25 -2.29
C GLU A 318 2.71 -23.23 -1.90
N ASN A 319 3.61 -23.62 -2.81
CA ASN A 319 5.05 -23.62 -2.57
C ASN A 319 5.57 -22.20 -2.24
N LEU A 320 4.91 -21.16 -2.79
CA LEU A 320 5.21 -19.76 -2.48
C LEU A 320 4.89 -19.41 -1.02
N VAL A 321 3.87 -20.03 -0.43
CA VAL A 321 3.49 -19.88 0.98
C VAL A 321 4.45 -20.69 1.88
N LYS A 322 4.79 -21.92 1.45
CA LYS A 322 5.69 -22.82 2.19
C LYS A 322 7.11 -22.22 2.32
N ASN A 323 7.63 -21.64 1.24
CA ASN A 323 8.99 -21.07 1.19
C ASN A 323 9.06 -19.58 1.52
N ASP A 324 7.97 -18.98 2.00
CA ASP A 324 7.92 -17.56 2.39
C ASP A 324 8.33 -16.58 1.28
N VAL A 325 8.05 -16.92 0.02
CA VAL A 325 8.49 -16.16 -1.17
C VAL A 325 7.86 -14.77 -1.20
N LEU A 326 6.56 -14.69 -0.90
CA LEU A 326 5.76 -13.45 -0.87
C LEU A 326 5.36 -13.06 0.57
N THR A 327 6.19 -13.40 1.56
CA THR A 327 5.95 -13.08 2.96
C THR A 327 6.53 -11.70 3.31
N SER A 328 5.75 -10.89 4.03
CA SER A 328 6.13 -9.53 4.46
C SER A 328 6.02 -9.40 5.98
N ILE A 329 6.77 -8.46 6.56
CA ILE A 329 6.67 -8.11 7.99
C ILE A 329 5.96 -6.76 8.10
N HIS A 330 4.93 -6.71 8.93
CA HIS A 330 4.18 -5.51 9.27
C HIS A 330 4.37 -5.22 10.74
N ILE A 331 4.56 -3.95 11.10
CA ILE A 331 4.78 -3.52 12.47
C ILE A 331 3.71 -2.49 12.82
N GLU A 332 2.84 -2.86 13.75
CA GLU A 332 1.82 -1.97 14.29
C GLU A 332 2.31 -1.32 15.58
N GLU A 333 1.94 -0.05 15.76
CA GLU A 333 2.21 0.73 16.95
C GLU A 333 0.90 0.91 17.71
N HIS A 334 0.83 0.37 18.92
CA HIS A 334 -0.27 0.61 19.83
C HIS A 334 0.19 1.56 20.93
N GLU A 335 -0.56 2.62 21.17
CA GLU A 335 -0.26 3.56 22.24
C GLU A 335 -1.42 3.70 23.21
N ILE A 336 -1.07 3.85 24.49
CA ILE A 336 -2.02 4.20 25.54
C ILE A 336 -1.37 5.18 26.51
N GLU A 337 -2.18 6.11 26.98
CA GLU A 337 -1.79 7.17 27.89
C GLU A 337 -2.54 7.05 29.22
N ALA A 338 -1.86 7.44 30.29
CA ALA A 338 -2.42 7.61 31.62
C ALA A 338 -2.51 9.11 31.93
N ARG A 339 -3.74 9.58 32.20
CA ARG A 339 -4.03 11.01 32.38
C ARG A 339 -4.65 11.31 33.74
N ASP A 340 -4.55 12.57 34.16
CA ASP A 340 -5.30 13.09 35.29
C ASP A 340 -6.77 13.30 34.90
N THR A 341 -7.67 12.59 35.57
CA THR A 341 -9.12 12.79 35.43
C THR A 341 -9.67 13.64 36.57
N LYS A 342 -10.93 14.07 36.45
CA LYS A 342 -11.63 14.79 37.53
C LYS A 342 -11.75 13.98 38.82
N LEU A 343 -11.72 12.66 38.72
CA LEU A 343 -11.97 11.71 39.82
C LEU A 343 -10.68 11.12 40.41
N GLY A 344 -9.54 11.39 39.79
CA GLY A 344 -8.23 10.83 40.15
C GLY A 344 -7.36 10.60 38.92
N ALA A 345 -6.08 10.28 39.14
CA ALA A 345 -5.18 9.90 38.06
C ALA A 345 -5.53 8.50 37.55
N GLU A 346 -5.45 8.28 36.24
CA GLU A 346 -5.41 6.94 35.68
C GLU A 346 -4.06 6.29 36.01
N GLU A 347 -4.09 5.00 36.31
CA GLU A 347 -2.92 4.23 36.71
C GLU A 347 -2.68 3.08 35.73
N ILE A 348 -1.43 2.92 35.28
CA ILE A 348 -0.98 1.73 34.56
C ILE A 348 -0.55 0.72 35.62
N THR A 349 -1.21 -0.44 35.63
CA THR A 349 -1.01 -1.46 36.66
C THR A 349 -1.42 -2.84 36.17
N ARG A 350 -0.75 -3.86 36.71
CA ARG A 350 -1.12 -5.28 36.53
C ARG A 350 -2.40 -5.65 37.29
N ASP A 351 -2.75 -4.89 38.33
CA ASP A 351 -3.88 -5.20 39.23
C ASP A 351 -5.22 -4.72 38.63
N ILE A 352 -5.73 -5.50 37.66
CA ILE A 352 -6.96 -5.20 36.91
C ILE A 352 -8.15 -5.95 37.54
N PRO A 353 -9.25 -5.27 37.89
CA PRO A 353 -10.40 -5.92 38.53
C PRO A 353 -11.10 -6.90 37.60
N ASN A 354 -11.57 -8.03 38.16
CA ASN A 354 -12.36 -9.06 37.48
C ASN A 354 -11.66 -9.75 36.31
N VAL A 355 -10.33 -9.75 36.27
CA VAL A 355 -9.52 -10.45 35.26
C VAL A 355 -8.76 -11.61 35.91
N ALA A 356 -8.74 -12.77 35.25
CA ALA A 356 -8.03 -13.95 35.74
C ALA A 356 -6.49 -13.79 35.57
N GLU A 357 -5.73 -14.29 36.54
CA GLU A 357 -4.24 -14.31 36.54
C GLU A 357 -3.64 -14.94 35.27
N GLU A 358 -4.31 -15.93 34.68
CA GLU A 358 -3.85 -16.62 33.47
C GLU A 358 -3.78 -15.67 32.26
N VAL A 359 -4.72 -14.73 32.15
CA VAL A 359 -4.78 -13.74 31.07
C VAL A 359 -3.69 -12.67 31.24
N LEU A 360 -3.27 -12.42 32.49
CA LEU A 360 -2.26 -11.42 32.84
C LEU A 360 -0.85 -12.00 32.91
N ARG A 361 -0.65 -13.25 32.48
CA ARG A 361 0.62 -13.98 32.60
C ARG A 361 1.77 -13.32 31.85
N ASP A 362 1.50 -12.73 30.69
CA ASP A 362 2.52 -12.11 29.84
C ASP A 362 2.78 -10.63 30.19
N LEU A 363 1.99 -10.04 31.09
CA LEU A 363 2.25 -8.72 31.65
C LEU A 363 3.33 -8.79 32.74
N ASP A 364 4.21 -7.80 32.74
CA ASP A 364 5.17 -7.56 33.81
C ASP A 364 4.50 -7.00 35.07
N ASP A 365 5.30 -6.76 36.11
CA ASP A 365 4.80 -6.28 37.40
C ASP A 365 4.18 -4.87 37.33
N GLU A 366 4.47 -4.09 36.29
CA GLU A 366 3.84 -2.78 36.03
C GLU A 366 2.54 -2.90 35.23
N GLY A 367 2.23 -4.08 34.70
CA GLY A 367 1.07 -4.32 33.84
C GLY A 367 1.34 -4.07 32.37
N ILE A 368 2.60 -4.08 31.93
CA ILE A 368 2.99 -3.88 30.52
C ILE A 368 3.43 -5.23 29.92
N ILE A 369 3.03 -5.50 28.69
CA ILE A 369 3.38 -6.75 28.00
C ILE A 369 4.89 -6.91 27.83
N ARG A 370 5.40 -8.10 28.11
CA ARG A 370 6.83 -8.41 27.94
C ARG A 370 7.24 -8.52 26.46
N ILE A 371 8.46 -8.06 26.15
CA ILE A 371 9.05 -8.22 24.82
C ILE A 371 9.20 -9.72 24.50
N GLY A 372 8.78 -10.10 23.30
CA GLY A 372 8.82 -11.48 22.81
C GLY A 372 7.58 -12.31 23.11
N ALA A 373 6.58 -11.77 23.83
CA ALA A 373 5.26 -12.40 23.95
C ALA A 373 4.56 -12.47 22.59
N GLU A 374 3.89 -13.59 22.33
CA GLU A 374 2.96 -13.74 21.22
C GLU A 374 1.58 -13.29 21.70
N VAL A 375 0.94 -12.41 20.95
CA VAL A 375 -0.33 -11.80 21.30
C VAL A 375 -1.34 -11.99 20.17
N GLY A 376 -2.59 -12.25 20.53
CA GLY A 376 -3.73 -12.36 19.64
C GLY A 376 -4.87 -11.40 20.00
N PRO A 377 -5.96 -11.40 19.22
CA PRO A 377 -7.08 -10.50 19.43
C PRO A 377 -7.66 -10.58 20.85
N GLY A 378 -7.75 -9.43 21.53
CA GLY A 378 -8.29 -9.32 22.88
C GLY A 378 -7.29 -9.49 24.01
N ASP A 379 -6.05 -9.91 23.73
CA ASP A 379 -4.98 -9.98 24.73
C ASP A 379 -4.60 -8.59 25.25
N TYR A 380 -4.18 -8.53 26.51
CA TYR A 380 -3.78 -7.28 27.16
C TYR A 380 -2.37 -6.90 26.73
N LEU A 381 -2.20 -5.68 26.21
CA LEU A 381 -0.89 -5.09 25.93
C LEU A 381 -0.43 -4.22 27.11
N VAL A 382 -1.34 -3.43 27.68
CA VAL A 382 -1.04 -2.55 28.82
C VAL A 382 -2.27 -2.49 29.71
N GLY A 383 -2.12 -2.92 30.95
CA GLY A 383 -3.11 -2.81 32.01
C GLY A 383 -3.30 -1.36 32.42
N LYS A 384 -4.51 -0.82 32.26
CA LYS A 384 -4.87 0.54 32.69
C LYS A 384 -6.18 0.54 33.45
N VAL A 385 -6.19 1.23 34.58
CA VAL A 385 -7.38 1.40 35.41
C VAL A 385 -7.72 2.89 35.54
N THR A 386 -8.99 3.23 35.33
CA THR A 386 -9.51 4.59 35.48
C THR A 386 -10.40 4.68 36.72
N PRO A 387 -10.19 5.65 37.63
CA PRO A 387 -11.07 5.86 38.78
C PRO A 387 -12.51 6.12 38.36
N LYS A 388 -13.46 5.37 38.93
CA LYS A 388 -14.90 5.53 38.72
C LYS A 388 -15.46 6.28 39.92
N GLY A 389 -16.14 7.39 39.66
CA GLY A 389 -16.86 8.14 40.69
C GLY A 389 -18.04 7.34 41.22
N GLU A 390 -18.47 7.64 42.43
CA GLU A 390 -19.66 7.05 43.04
C GLU A 390 -20.92 7.64 42.37
N THR A 391 -21.26 7.16 41.18
CA THR A 391 -22.61 7.32 40.61
C THR A 391 -23.48 6.14 41.04
N GLU A 392 -24.80 6.36 41.11
CA GLU A 392 -25.77 5.33 41.48
C GLU A 392 -25.55 4.07 40.64
N LEU A 393 -25.01 3.02 41.29
CA LEU A 393 -24.94 1.69 40.72
C LEU A 393 -26.34 1.30 40.25
N THR A 394 -26.43 0.60 39.13
CA THR A 394 -27.73 0.03 38.75
C THR A 394 -28.23 -0.85 39.90
N PRO A 395 -29.55 -0.94 40.14
CA PRO A 395 -30.10 -1.81 41.18
C PRO A 395 -29.53 -3.23 41.14
N GLU A 396 -29.25 -3.74 39.94
CA GLU A 396 -28.61 -5.04 39.67
C GLU A 396 -27.16 -5.08 40.13
N GLU A 397 -26.32 -4.09 39.78
CA GLU A 397 -24.93 -4.01 40.25
C GLU A 397 -24.86 -3.86 41.77
N ARG A 398 -25.80 -3.10 42.36
CA ARG A 398 -25.90 -2.93 43.81
C ARG A 398 -26.28 -4.24 44.51
N LEU A 399 -27.20 -5.00 43.92
CA LEU A 399 -27.58 -6.32 44.43
C LEU A 399 -26.42 -7.32 44.32
N LEU A 400 -25.74 -7.38 43.18
CA LEU A 400 -24.57 -8.24 42.98
C LEU A 400 -23.49 -7.94 44.02
N ARG A 401 -23.20 -6.66 44.27
CA ARG A 401 -22.25 -6.22 45.30
C ARG A 401 -22.67 -6.65 46.71
N ALA A 402 -23.96 -6.56 47.02
CA ALA A 402 -24.51 -7.00 48.31
C ALA A 402 -24.43 -8.52 48.51
N ILE A 403 -24.58 -9.31 47.44
CA ILE A 403 -24.53 -10.78 47.47
C ILE A 403 -23.09 -11.28 47.60
N PHE A 404 -22.18 -10.77 46.76
CA PHE A 404 -20.81 -11.29 46.67
C PHE A 404 -19.84 -10.65 47.68
N GLY A 405 -20.26 -9.59 48.37
CA GLY A 405 -19.43 -8.92 49.38
C GLY A 405 -18.13 -8.33 48.81
N GLU A 406 -18.06 -8.16 47.49
CA GLU A 406 -16.88 -7.65 46.80
C GLU A 406 -16.61 -6.22 47.24
N LYS A 407 -15.50 -6.03 47.94
CA LYS A 407 -14.82 -4.73 48.04
C LYS A 407 -14.15 -4.44 46.70
N ALA A 408 -14.97 -4.28 45.65
CA ALA A 408 -14.44 -3.89 44.35
C ALA A 408 -13.71 -2.54 44.52
N ARG A 409 -12.46 -2.49 44.07
CA ARG A 409 -11.77 -1.21 43.89
C ARG A 409 -12.61 -0.33 42.96
N GLU A 410 -12.67 0.95 43.25
CA GLU A 410 -13.49 1.95 42.55
C GLU A 410 -12.86 2.34 41.20
N VAL A 411 -12.47 1.34 40.41
CA VAL A 411 -11.75 1.54 39.15
C VAL A 411 -12.37 0.70 38.05
N ARG A 412 -12.32 1.23 36.83
CA ARG A 412 -12.79 0.58 35.61
C ARG A 412 -11.58 0.16 34.78
N ASP A 413 -11.64 -1.04 34.20
CA ASP A 413 -10.68 -1.49 33.19
C ASP A 413 -10.81 -0.63 31.92
N THR A 414 -9.74 0.08 31.58
CA THR A 414 -9.57 0.89 30.36
C THR A 414 -8.26 0.51 29.66
N SER A 415 -7.82 -0.74 29.86
CA SER A 415 -6.57 -1.29 29.34
C SER A 415 -6.49 -1.29 27.82
N LEU A 416 -5.26 -1.23 27.32
CA LEU A 416 -4.96 -1.42 25.92
C LEU A 416 -5.00 -2.92 25.60
N ARG A 417 -5.83 -3.29 24.63
CA ARG A 417 -5.94 -4.67 24.13
C ARG A 417 -5.62 -4.72 22.64
N VAL A 418 -5.15 -5.88 22.18
CA VAL A 418 -4.91 -6.12 20.76
C VAL A 418 -6.24 -6.02 19.99
N PRO A 419 -6.32 -5.22 18.92
CA PRO A 419 -7.51 -5.11 18.08
C PRO A 419 -7.92 -6.44 17.42
N HIS A 420 -9.15 -6.48 16.91
CA HIS A 420 -9.64 -7.64 16.18
C HIS A 420 -8.90 -7.81 14.84
N GLY A 421 -8.50 -9.05 14.55
CA GLY A 421 -7.79 -9.39 13.30
C GLY A 421 -6.28 -9.13 13.33
N GLU A 422 -5.75 -8.64 14.46
CA GLU A 422 -4.32 -8.44 14.64
C GLU A 422 -3.75 -9.54 15.53
N SER A 423 -2.55 -10.00 15.16
CA SER A 423 -1.78 -10.95 15.95
C SER A 423 -0.31 -10.77 15.61
N GLY A 424 0.57 -11.14 16.54
CA GLY A 424 1.99 -11.04 16.28
C GLY A 424 2.82 -11.16 17.53
N LYS A 425 4.08 -10.76 17.40
CA LYS A 425 5.05 -10.80 18.49
C LYS A 425 5.41 -9.40 18.91
N VAL A 426 5.43 -9.14 20.22
CA VAL A 426 5.90 -7.87 20.76
C VAL A 426 7.41 -7.76 20.52
N ILE A 427 7.83 -6.74 19.78
CA ILE A 427 9.25 -6.54 19.43
C ILE A 427 9.92 -5.45 20.25
N ASP A 428 9.17 -4.44 20.68
CA ASP A 428 9.69 -3.28 21.41
C ASP A 428 8.58 -2.64 22.24
N VAL A 429 8.97 -2.05 23.37
CA VAL A 429 8.08 -1.32 24.27
C VAL A 429 8.80 -0.05 24.70
N LYS A 430 8.16 1.10 24.47
CA LYS A 430 8.67 2.40 24.88
C LYS A 430 7.75 3.01 25.92
N VAL A 431 8.31 3.30 27.08
CA VAL A 431 7.61 3.93 28.19
C VAL A 431 8.18 5.33 28.36
N PHE A 432 7.30 6.33 28.37
CA PHE A 432 7.64 7.72 28.64
C PHE A 432 6.93 8.15 29.93
N ARG A 433 7.65 8.80 30.83
CA ARG A 433 7.14 9.21 32.15
C ARG A 433 7.46 10.65 32.43
N ARG A 434 6.46 11.40 32.90
CA ARG A 434 6.63 12.79 33.33
C ARG A 434 7.64 12.91 34.48
N GLU A 435 7.66 11.93 35.37
CA GLU A 435 8.58 11.90 36.52
C GLU A 435 10.05 11.75 36.11
N GLU A 436 10.31 11.10 34.97
CA GLU A 436 11.66 10.89 34.41
C GLU A 436 12.15 12.09 33.58
N GLY A 437 11.32 13.14 33.45
CA GLY A 437 11.65 14.37 32.73
C GLY A 437 11.27 14.36 31.25
N ASP A 438 10.48 13.38 30.80
CA ASP A 438 9.96 13.35 29.43
C ASP A 438 8.95 14.48 29.18
N ASP A 439 9.01 15.09 27.99
CA ASP A 439 8.10 16.16 27.56
C ASP A 439 6.75 15.58 27.15
N LEU A 440 5.85 15.39 28.13
CA LEU A 440 4.49 14.89 27.93
C LEU A 440 3.45 16.03 27.93
N PRO A 441 2.41 15.95 27.08
CA PRO A 441 1.31 16.91 27.08
C PRO A 441 0.72 17.17 28.47
N PRO A 442 0.30 18.41 28.80
CA PRO A 442 -0.25 18.73 30.12
C PRO A 442 -1.37 17.78 30.55
N GLY A 443 -1.29 17.25 31.79
CA GLY A 443 -2.26 16.29 32.34
C GLY A 443 -2.01 14.83 31.94
N MET A 444 -0.96 14.53 31.17
CA MET A 444 -0.49 13.17 30.92
C MET A 444 0.67 12.82 31.84
N ASN A 445 0.55 11.72 32.58
CA ASN A 445 1.56 11.25 33.54
C ASN A 445 2.51 10.23 32.90
N GLN A 446 1.95 9.31 32.10
CA GLN A 446 2.69 8.23 31.44
C GLN A 446 2.12 7.96 30.05
N LEU A 447 2.99 7.62 29.11
CA LEU A 447 2.65 7.15 27.76
C LEU A 447 3.41 5.84 27.50
N VAL A 448 2.69 4.79 27.12
CA VAL A 448 3.28 3.50 26.77
C VAL A 448 2.97 3.21 25.31
N ARG A 449 4.02 2.89 24.55
CA ARG A 449 3.93 2.43 23.16
C ARG A 449 4.43 1.01 23.05
N VAL A 450 3.62 0.15 22.45
CA VAL A 450 3.92 -1.26 22.22
C VAL A 450 3.98 -1.50 20.72
N TYR A 451 5.09 -2.06 20.25
CA TYR A 451 5.29 -2.43 18.86
C TYR A 451 5.05 -3.92 18.68
N VAL A 452 4.07 -4.28 17.86
CA VAL A 452 3.71 -5.67 17.54
C VAL A 452 4.08 -5.94 16.09
N ALA A 453 4.96 -6.91 15.87
CA ALA A 453 5.34 -7.33 14.53
C ALA A 453 4.57 -8.59 14.12
N GLN A 454 3.95 -8.52 12.94
CA GLN A 454 3.24 -9.61 12.31
C GLN A 454 3.98 -10.07 11.04
N GLN A 455 4.25 -11.37 10.94
CA GLN A 455 4.71 -11.98 9.70
C GLN A 455 3.49 -12.39 8.88
N ARG A 456 3.25 -11.69 7.76
CA ARG A 456 2.09 -11.92 6.89
C ARG A 456 2.52 -12.71 5.66
N LYS A 457 2.18 -13.99 5.65
CA LYS A 457 2.27 -14.84 4.45
C LYS A 457 1.28 -14.35 3.39
N ILE A 458 1.44 -14.80 2.16
CA ILE A 458 0.47 -14.50 1.10
C ILE A 458 -0.79 -15.34 1.31
N SER A 459 -1.95 -14.71 1.19
CA SER A 459 -3.25 -15.32 1.46
C SER A 459 -4.25 -15.09 0.33
N GLU A 460 -5.30 -15.91 0.28
CA GLU A 460 -6.43 -15.69 -0.64
C GLU A 460 -7.09 -14.33 -0.33
N GLY A 461 -7.36 -13.54 -1.37
CA GLY A 461 -7.84 -12.16 -1.26
C GLY A 461 -6.75 -11.09 -1.27
N ASP A 462 -5.48 -11.45 -1.04
CA ASP A 462 -4.37 -10.51 -1.19
C ASP A 462 -4.23 -10.08 -2.65
N LYS A 463 -3.82 -8.81 -2.84
CA LYS A 463 -3.69 -8.22 -4.17
C LYS A 463 -2.25 -8.29 -4.67
N LEU A 464 -2.10 -8.87 -5.85
CA LEU A 464 -0.84 -8.89 -6.61
C LEU A 464 -0.94 -8.01 -7.86
N ALA A 465 0.19 -7.54 -8.35
CA ALA A 465 0.29 -6.87 -9.63
C ALA A 465 1.65 -7.10 -10.30
N GLY A 466 1.67 -7.06 -11.63
CA GLY A 466 2.91 -6.87 -12.38
C GLY A 466 3.20 -5.38 -12.62
N ARG A 467 4.29 -5.09 -13.33
CA ARG A 467 4.69 -3.71 -13.67
C ARG A 467 3.85 -3.09 -14.80
N HIS A 468 3.13 -3.91 -15.57
CA HIS A 468 2.36 -3.52 -16.76
C HIS A 468 0.88 -3.21 -16.46
N GLY A 469 0.55 -2.87 -15.21
CA GLY A 469 -0.83 -2.57 -14.80
C GLY A 469 -1.79 -3.77 -14.80
N ASN A 470 -1.26 -4.99 -14.97
CA ASN A 470 -1.95 -6.25 -14.71
C ASN A 470 -2.04 -6.46 -13.20
N LYS A 471 -3.25 -6.48 -12.66
CA LYS A 471 -3.53 -6.60 -11.23
C LYS A 471 -4.62 -7.61 -10.99
N GLY A 472 -4.56 -8.27 -9.86
CA GLY A 472 -5.52 -9.31 -9.51
C GLY A 472 -5.52 -9.60 -8.02
N VAL A 473 -6.62 -10.18 -7.55
CA VAL A 473 -6.70 -10.77 -6.21
C VAL A 473 -6.46 -12.26 -6.34
N ILE A 474 -5.79 -12.84 -5.35
CA ILE A 474 -5.59 -14.29 -5.30
C ILE A 474 -6.93 -14.93 -4.99
N SER A 475 -7.47 -15.72 -5.91
CA SER A 475 -8.72 -16.44 -5.72
C SER A 475 -8.52 -17.80 -5.08
N ARG A 476 -7.38 -18.44 -5.38
CA ARG A 476 -7.07 -19.77 -4.87
C ARG A 476 -5.58 -20.00 -4.78
N ILE A 477 -5.17 -20.63 -3.68
CA ILE A 477 -3.83 -21.20 -3.53
C ILE A 477 -3.95 -22.72 -3.71
N LEU A 478 -3.39 -23.26 -4.79
CA LEU A 478 -3.49 -24.68 -5.12
C LEU A 478 -2.30 -25.47 -4.55
N PRO A 479 -2.52 -26.74 -4.17
CA PRO A 479 -1.45 -27.67 -3.90
C PRO A 479 -0.46 -27.77 -5.06
N GLN A 480 0.82 -28.04 -4.76
CA GLN A 480 1.87 -28.04 -5.77
C GLN A 480 1.61 -29.09 -6.86
N GLU A 481 1.09 -30.25 -6.45
CA GLU A 481 0.73 -31.37 -7.33
C GLU A 481 -0.46 -31.06 -8.26
N ASP A 482 -1.33 -30.12 -7.89
CA ASP A 482 -2.49 -29.73 -8.68
C ASP A 482 -2.14 -28.70 -9.77
N MET A 483 -0.99 -28.04 -9.63
CA MET A 483 -0.56 -26.99 -10.56
C MET A 483 -0.20 -27.57 -11.93
N PRO A 484 -0.42 -26.82 -13.02
CA PRO A 484 0.21 -27.15 -14.30
C PRO A 484 1.73 -27.26 -14.14
N PHE A 485 2.33 -28.28 -14.73
CA PHE A 485 3.77 -28.49 -14.66
C PHE A 485 4.40 -28.75 -16.04
N MET A 486 5.67 -28.42 -16.17
CA MET A 486 6.46 -28.60 -17.40
C MET A 486 6.91 -30.06 -17.59
N GLU A 487 7.45 -30.40 -18.76
CA GLU A 487 7.95 -31.75 -19.07
C GLU A 487 9.00 -32.29 -18.09
N ASP A 488 9.76 -31.40 -17.43
CA ASP A 488 10.77 -31.77 -16.43
C ASP A 488 10.20 -31.94 -15.01
N GLY A 489 8.89 -31.79 -14.84
CA GLY A 489 8.18 -31.88 -13.57
C GLY A 489 8.09 -30.57 -12.78
N THR A 490 8.64 -29.47 -13.30
CA THR A 490 8.62 -28.17 -12.61
C THR A 490 7.20 -27.58 -12.67
N PRO A 491 6.51 -27.38 -11.54
CA PRO A 491 5.20 -26.74 -11.51
C PRO A 491 5.34 -25.23 -11.71
N VAL A 492 4.33 -24.62 -12.33
CA VAL A 492 4.27 -23.15 -12.43
C VAL A 492 3.93 -22.54 -11.06
N ASP A 493 4.38 -21.30 -10.83
CA ASP A 493 4.15 -20.58 -9.58
C ASP A 493 2.82 -19.84 -9.58
N ILE A 494 2.44 -19.31 -10.75
CA ILE A 494 1.27 -18.45 -10.92
C ILE A 494 0.59 -18.73 -12.27
N VAL A 495 -0.75 -18.75 -12.28
CA VAL A 495 -1.54 -18.89 -13.51
C VAL A 495 -2.34 -17.62 -13.74
N LEU A 496 -2.09 -16.96 -14.88
CA LEU A 496 -2.76 -15.72 -15.28
C LEU A 496 -3.73 -15.98 -16.45
N SER A 497 -4.83 -15.22 -16.46
CA SER A 497 -5.79 -15.29 -17.55
C SER A 497 -5.24 -14.61 -18.82
N PRO A 498 -5.22 -15.30 -19.98
CA PRO A 498 -4.77 -14.69 -21.23
C PRO A 498 -5.76 -13.66 -21.78
N LEU A 499 -7.05 -13.73 -21.40
CA LEU A 499 -8.11 -12.85 -21.91
C LEU A 499 -7.90 -11.38 -21.52
N GLY A 500 -7.24 -11.16 -20.37
CA GLY A 500 -6.94 -9.84 -19.85
C GLY A 500 -5.83 -9.12 -20.61
N VAL A 501 -5.04 -9.78 -21.47
CA VAL A 501 -3.89 -9.15 -22.13
C VAL A 501 -4.32 -8.32 -23.36
N PRO A 502 -5.02 -8.88 -24.37
CA PRO A 502 -5.35 -8.13 -25.59
C PRO A 502 -6.36 -7.01 -25.33
N SER A 503 -7.33 -7.24 -24.43
CA SER A 503 -8.37 -6.26 -24.10
C SER A 503 -7.81 -5.02 -23.39
N ARG A 504 -6.63 -5.14 -22.77
CA ARG A 504 -5.98 -4.08 -22.01
C ARG A 504 -4.81 -3.44 -22.73
N MET A 505 -4.40 -3.99 -23.87
CA MET A 505 -3.29 -3.51 -24.68
C MET A 505 -2.01 -3.33 -23.85
N ASN A 506 -1.70 -4.28 -22.98
CA ASN A 506 -0.46 -4.31 -22.18
C ASN A 506 0.37 -5.55 -22.51
N LEU A 507 0.84 -5.60 -23.77
CA LEU A 507 1.62 -6.73 -24.31
C LEU A 507 3.02 -6.81 -23.69
N GLY A 508 3.49 -5.73 -23.05
CA GLY A 508 4.79 -5.70 -22.39
C GLY A 508 4.96 -6.85 -21.39
N GLN A 509 3.89 -7.29 -20.72
CA GLN A 509 3.96 -8.42 -19.79
C GLN A 509 4.31 -9.75 -20.47
N VAL A 510 3.89 -9.95 -21.73
CA VAL A 510 4.20 -11.17 -22.50
C VAL A 510 5.65 -11.12 -22.98
N LEU A 511 6.11 -9.96 -23.43
CA LEU A 511 7.51 -9.74 -23.79
C LEU A 511 8.44 -9.92 -22.58
N GLU A 512 8.04 -9.40 -21.42
CA GLU A 512 8.72 -9.64 -20.14
C GLU A 512 8.78 -11.13 -19.81
N THR A 513 7.68 -11.87 -20.02
CA THR A 513 7.62 -13.32 -19.78
C THR A 513 8.63 -14.08 -20.63
N HIS A 514 8.70 -13.77 -21.92
CA HIS A 514 9.61 -14.41 -22.86
C HIS A 514 11.07 -14.11 -22.54
N LEU A 515 11.41 -12.82 -22.35
CA LEU A 515 12.77 -12.42 -22.00
C LEU A 515 13.16 -12.94 -20.61
N GLY A 516 12.23 -12.99 -19.67
CA GLY A 516 12.43 -13.53 -18.32
C GLY A 516 12.73 -15.02 -18.34
N TRP A 517 12.04 -15.80 -19.19
CA TRP A 517 12.39 -17.21 -19.42
C TRP A 517 13.82 -17.35 -19.94
N ALA A 518 14.17 -16.60 -20.98
CA ALA A 518 15.50 -16.66 -21.57
C ALA A 518 16.59 -16.24 -20.57
N ALA A 519 16.35 -15.21 -19.76
CA ALA A 519 17.26 -14.74 -18.72
C ALA A 519 17.45 -15.77 -17.60
N ALA A 520 16.38 -16.44 -17.17
CA ALA A 520 16.45 -17.52 -16.19
C ALA A 520 17.25 -18.71 -16.72
N GLN A 521 17.04 -19.06 -17.99
CA GLN A 521 17.69 -20.22 -18.61
C GLN A 521 19.11 -19.94 -19.11
N GLY A 522 19.43 -18.70 -19.45
CA GLY A 522 20.63 -18.32 -20.19
C GLY A 522 20.53 -18.68 -21.67
N TRP A 523 21.38 -18.08 -22.50
CA TRP A 523 21.42 -18.36 -23.95
C TRP A 523 22.83 -18.28 -24.52
N GLN A 524 23.06 -19.04 -25.59
CA GLN A 524 24.35 -19.05 -26.29
C GLN A 524 24.51 -17.81 -27.18
N PRO A 525 25.75 -17.40 -27.46
CA PRO A 525 25.99 -16.36 -28.44
C PRO A 525 25.43 -16.76 -29.81
N TYR A 526 24.73 -15.84 -30.47
CA TYR A 526 24.16 -16.04 -31.81
C TYR A 526 24.65 -14.94 -32.77
N LYS A 527 24.37 -15.10 -34.06
CA LYS A 527 24.73 -14.08 -35.05
C LYS A 527 23.67 -12.98 -35.06
N GLY A 528 24.01 -11.83 -34.51
CA GLY A 528 23.20 -10.61 -34.54
C GLY A 528 24.05 -9.39 -34.23
N ASP A 529 23.54 -8.20 -34.58
CA ASP A 529 24.22 -6.92 -34.34
C ASP A 529 23.93 -6.35 -32.93
N GLY A 530 22.93 -6.90 -32.23
CA GLY A 530 22.49 -6.45 -30.91
C GLY A 530 23.31 -6.98 -29.74
N VAL A 531 23.25 -6.31 -28.59
CA VAL A 531 23.97 -6.69 -27.35
C VAL A 531 23.60 -8.09 -26.87
N ALA A 532 22.35 -8.51 -27.12
CA ALA A 532 21.86 -9.84 -26.78
C ALA A 532 22.62 -10.97 -27.51
N ALA A 533 23.26 -10.69 -28.65
CA ALA A 533 24.02 -11.67 -29.43
C ALA A 533 25.24 -12.25 -28.68
N ALA A 534 25.71 -11.59 -27.61
CA ALA A 534 26.88 -12.03 -26.85
C ALA A 534 26.64 -13.27 -25.98
N GLY A 535 25.39 -13.69 -25.76
CA GLY A 535 25.03 -14.76 -24.83
C GLY A 535 25.09 -14.34 -23.36
N VAL A 536 24.37 -15.06 -22.51
CA VAL A 536 24.39 -14.85 -21.04
C VAL A 536 24.28 -16.18 -20.30
N GLU A 537 24.82 -16.21 -19.07
CA GLU A 537 24.69 -17.34 -18.16
C GLU A 537 23.26 -17.45 -17.61
N PRO A 538 22.83 -18.63 -17.14
CA PRO A 538 21.54 -18.81 -16.47
C PRO A 538 21.35 -17.85 -15.28
N TRP A 539 20.12 -17.39 -15.05
CA TRP A 539 19.74 -16.44 -14.00
C TRP A 539 20.47 -15.09 -14.05
N SER A 540 20.81 -14.63 -15.26
CA SER A 540 21.42 -13.31 -15.46
C SER A 540 20.37 -12.20 -15.45
N ARG A 541 20.68 -11.09 -14.77
CA ARG A 541 19.87 -9.86 -14.83
C ARG A 541 20.13 -9.13 -16.15
N VAL A 542 19.06 -8.78 -16.86
CA VAL A 542 19.10 -8.11 -18.16
C VAL A 542 18.33 -6.80 -18.09
N ALA A 543 18.77 -5.81 -18.86
CA ALA A 543 18.12 -4.49 -18.89
C ALA A 543 17.52 -4.22 -20.27
N THR A 544 16.24 -3.84 -20.27
CA THR A 544 15.48 -3.36 -21.43
C THR A 544 15.04 -1.93 -21.11
N PRO A 545 15.84 -0.91 -21.46
CA PRO A 545 15.48 0.48 -21.19
C PRO A 545 14.21 0.90 -21.95
N VAL A 546 13.42 1.76 -21.32
CA VAL A 546 12.19 2.29 -21.90
C VAL A 546 12.46 3.04 -23.22
N PHE A 547 11.71 2.70 -24.28
CA PHE A 547 11.84 3.20 -25.66
C PHE A 547 13.15 2.88 -26.41
N ASP A 548 14.04 2.06 -25.83
CA ASP A 548 15.32 1.66 -26.42
C ASP A 548 15.63 0.17 -26.14
N GLY A 549 14.59 -0.58 -25.79
CA GLY A 549 14.69 -1.94 -25.26
C GLY A 549 14.97 -3.00 -26.32
N ALA A 550 15.01 -4.26 -25.85
CA ALA A 550 15.08 -5.43 -26.70
C ALA A 550 13.90 -5.47 -27.70
N ARG A 551 14.22 -5.75 -28.96
CA ARG A 551 13.21 -5.83 -30.03
C ARG A 551 12.60 -7.23 -30.13
N GLU A 552 11.43 -7.33 -30.76
CA GLU A 552 10.71 -8.60 -30.92
C GLU A 552 11.51 -9.66 -31.67
N ASP A 553 12.28 -9.25 -32.69
CA ASP A 553 13.19 -10.11 -33.45
C ASP A 553 14.35 -10.60 -32.60
N GLU A 554 14.93 -9.74 -31.76
CA GLU A 554 15.99 -10.11 -30.83
C GLU A 554 15.50 -11.11 -29.78
N ILE A 555 14.32 -10.89 -29.20
CA ILE A 555 13.71 -11.80 -28.21
C ILE A 555 13.48 -13.18 -28.84
N SER A 556 13.01 -13.22 -30.09
CA SER A 556 12.77 -14.47 -30.82
C SER A 556 14.07 -15.25 -31.05
N GLU A 557 15.16 -14.57 -31.41
CA GLU A 557 16.48 -15.20 -31.58
C GLU A 557 17.07 -15.66 -30.24
N VAL A 558 16.89 -14.87 -29.18
CA VAL A 558 17.30 -15.22 -27.82
C VAL A 558 16.58 -16.48 -27.32
N LEU A 559 15.28 -16.62 -27.58
CA LEU A 559 14.51 -17.83 -27.23
C LEU A 559 15.01 -19.06 -28.00
N LYS A 560 15.36 -18.91 -29.29
CA LYS A 560 15.96 -20.00 -30.08
C LYS A 560 17.33 -20.42 -29.54
N ALA A 561 18.11 -19.44 -29.07
CA ALA A 561 19.45 -19.65 -28.52
C ALA A 561 19.46 -20.06 -27.04
N ALA A 562 18.30 -20.15 -26.39
CA ALA A 562 18.17 -20.50 -24.98
C ALA A 562 18.83 -21.86 -24.68
N LEU A 563 19.55 -21.92 -23.56
CA LEU A 563 20.24 -23.13 -23.14
C LEU A 563 19.23 -24.23 -22.79
N PRO A 564 19.53 -25.51 -23.06
CA PRO A 564 18.69 -26.59 -22.58
C PRO A 564 18.77 -26.70 -21.05
N ASN A 565 17.77 -27.35 -20.44
CA ASN A 565 17.78 -27.65 -19.01
C ASN A 565 18.88 -28.68 -18.66
N ARG A 566 18.97 -29.06 -17.39
CA ARG A 566 19.97 -30.03 -16.89
C ARG A 566 19.98 -31.37 -17.65
N ASP A 567 18.84 -31.76 -18.22
CA ASP A 567 18.63 -33.04 -18.90
C ASP A 567 18.87 -32.93 -20.42
N GLY A 568 19.25 -31.75 -20.91
CA GLY A 568 19.49 -31.49 -22.33
C GLY A 568 18.25 -31.14 -23.15
N ASN A 569 17.10 -30.93 -22.49
CA ASN A 569 15.84 -30.63 -23.14
C ASN A 569 15.57 -29.12 -23.19
N GLN A 570 15.08 -28.64 -24.32
CA GLN A 570 14.57 -27.28 -24.48
C GLN A 570 13.05 -27.30 -24.21
N LEU A 571 12.65 -26.78 -23.05
CA LEU A 571 11.28 -26.87 -22.55
C LEU A 571 10.32 -25.87 -23.22
N VAL A 572 10.84 -24.70 -23.59
CA VAL A 572 10.08 -23.62 -24.22
C VAL A 572 10.57 -23.46 -25.65
N ASN A 573 9.62 -23.42 -26.59
CA ASN A 573 9.90 -23.28 -28.01
C ASN A 573 10.23 -21.82 -28.40
N GLU A 574 10.55 -21.62 -29.67
CA GLU A 574 10.84 -20.30 -30.26
C GLU A 574 9.67 -19.29 -30.19
N GLU A 575 8.44 -19.76 -29.96
CA GLU A 575 7.27 -18.89 -29.75
C GLU A 575 7.06 -18.50 -28.27
N GLY A 576 7.93 -18.93 -27.36
CA GLY A 576 7.79 -18.68 -25.92
C GLY A 576 6.73 -19.58 -25.24
N LYS A 577 6.41 -20.74 -25.84
CA LYS A 577 5.41 -21.68 -25.33
C LYS A 577 6.02 -23.03 -24.94
N ALA A 578 5.46 -23.66 -23.92
CA ALA A 578 5.81 -25.00 -23.45
C ALA A 578 4.59 -25.92 -23.45
N THR A 579 4.83 -27.23 -23.56
CA THR A 579 3.82 -28.26 -23.26
C THR A 579 3.68 -28.36 -21.74
N LEU A 580 2.51 -28.03 -21.22
CA LEU A 580 2.19 -28.24 -19.81
C LEU A 580 1.35 -29.50 -19.62
N TYR A 581 1.45 -30.08 -18.43
CA TYR A 581 0.67 -31.23 -17.98
C TYR A 581 -0.27 -30.80 -16.88
N ASN A 582 -1.48 -31.35 -16.91
CA ASN A 582 -2.47 -31.10 -15.88
C ASN A 582 -2.07 -31.84 -14.59
N GLY A 583 -1.77 -31.11 -13.52
CA GLY A 583 -1.41 -31.69 -12.21
C GLY A 583 -2.43 -32.69 -11.66
N ARG A 584 -3.72 -32.49 -11.92
CA ARG A 584 -4.80 -33.34 -11.40
C ARG A 584 -5.00 -34.64 -12.17
N THR A 585 -4.78 -34.63 -13.48
CA THR A 585 -5.07 -35.80 -14.34
C THR A 585 -3.81 -36.46 -14.88
N GLY A 586 -2.68 -35.75 -14.92
CA GLY A 586 -1.43 -36.17 -15.52
C GLY A 586 -1.40 -36.09 -17.06
N HIS A 587 -2.48 -35.69 -17.71
CA HIS A 587 -2.53 -35.56 -19.17
C HIS A 587 -1.93 -34.23 -19.65
N PRO A 588 -1.23 -34.20 -20.81
CA PRO A 588 -0.78 -32.95 -21.42
C PRO A 588 -1.98 -32.11 -21.89
N PHE A 589 -1.82 -30.79 -21.89
CA PHE A 589 -2.78 -29.89 -22.52
C PHE A 589 -2.73 -29.98 -24.05
N ASP A 590 -3.88 -29.77 -24.70
CA ASP A 590 -4.03 -29.92 -26.15
C ASP A 590 -3.15 -28.94 -26.96
N ASN A 591 -2.88 -27.76 -26.41
CA ASN A 591 -2.10 -26.71 -27.05
C ASN A 591 -0.92 -26.28 -26.16
N PRO A 592 0.21 -25.87 -26.75
CA PRO A 592 1.32 -25.30 -26.00
C PRO A 592 0.91 -23.95 -25.41
N ILE A 593 1.38 -23.67 -24.20
CA ILE A 593 0.96 -22.53 -23.39
C ILE A 593 2.16 -21.60 -23.19
N THR A 594 1.95 -20.29 -23.25
CA THR A 594 3.00 -19.31 -22.98
C THR A 594 3.44 -19.42 -21.52
N VAL A 595 4.73 -19.66 -21.31
CA VAL A 595 5.35 -19.86 -20.00
C VAL A 595 6.64 -19.05 -19.92
N GLY A 596 6.90 -18.45 -18.76
CA GLY A 596 8.15 -17.74 -18.50
C GLY A 596 8.15 -17.03 -17.18
N TYR A 597 9.20 -16.24 -16.91
CA TYR A 597 9.31 -15.51 -15.64
C TYR A 597 8.77 -14.08 -15.78
N ILE A 598 7.89 -13.68 -14.86
CA ILE A 598 7.42 -12.29 -14.72
C ILE A 598 7.77 -11.80 -13.32
N TYR A 599 8.10 -10.51 -13.21
CA TYR A 599 8.28 -9.86 -11.93
C TYR A 599 6.95 -9.42 -11.31
N ILE A 600 6.54 -10.10 -10.23
CA ILE A 600 5.27 -9.90 -9.54
C ILE A 600 5.48 -9.21 -8.19
N LEU A 601 4.63 -8.23 -7.91
CA LEU A 601 4.64 -7.36 -6.74
C LEU A 601 3.51 -7.78 -5.80
N LYS A 602 3.81 -7.92 -4.50
CA LYS A 602 2.78 -7.98 -3.45
C LYS A 602 2.40 -6.57 -3.05
N LEU A 603 1.12 -6.20 -3.14
CA LEU A 603 0.66 -4.86 -2.81
C LEU A 603 0.22 -4.77 -1.35
N LEU A 604 0.24 -3.55 -0.78
CA LEU A 604 -0.24 -3.25 0.58
C LEU A 604 -1.76 -3.46 0.77
N HIS A 605 -2.46 -3.92 -0.26
CA HIS A 605 -3.88 -4.24 -0.20
C HIS A 605 -4.09 -5.70 0.23
N LEU A 606 -3.90 -5.93 1.52
CA LEU A 606 -3.99 -7.27 2.13
C LEU A 606 -5.40 -7.56 2.63
N VAL A 607 -5.78 -8.84 2.61
CA VAL A 607 -7.10 -9.29 3.08
C VAL A 607 -7.27 -9.05 4.57
N ASP A 608 -6.22 -9.28 5.37
CA ASP A 608 -6.22 -9.12 6.82
C ASP A 608 -6.58 -7.68 7.24
N ASP A 609 -6.18 -6.69 6.44
CA ASP A 609 -6.49 -5.28 6.71
C ASP A 609 -7.93 -4.92 6.30
N LYS A 610 -8.48 -5.63 5.30
CA LYS A 610 -9.80 -5.32 4.71
C LYS A 610 -10.95 -6.11 5.32
N ILE A 611 -10.70 -7.32 5.81
CA ILE A 611 -11.72 -8.13 6.45
C ILE A 611 -12.21 -7.40 7.71
N HIS A 612 -13.52 -7.23 7.79
CA HIS A 612 -14.18 -6.56 8.91
C HIS A 612 -15.61 -7.07 9.04
N ALA A 613 -15.99 -7.43 10.26
CA ALA A 613 -17.32 -7.86 10.59
C ALA A 613 -17.74 -7.24 11.93
N ARG A 614 -19.03 -6.96 12.07
CA ARG A 614 -19.62 -6.39 13.28
C ARG A 614 -20.98 -7.02 13.51
N SER A 615 -21.21 -7.49 14.74
CA SER A 615 -22.54 -7.84 15.23
C SER A 615 -23.14 -6.64 15.96
N THR A 616 -22.58 -6.28 17.11
CA THR A 616 -22.85 -5.05 17.88
C THR A 616 -21.55 -4.27 18.05
N GLY A 617 -21.61 -3.04 18.56
CA GLY A 617 -20.40 -2.23 18.71
C GLY A 617 -20.70 -0.82 19.23
N PRO A 618 -19.73 0.10 19.17
CA PRO A 618 -19.96 1.47 19.61
C PRO A 618 -20.88 2.24 18.66
N TYR A 619 -21.55 3.24 19.21
CA TYR A 619 -22.51 4.10 18.55
C TYR A 619 -22.14 5.58 18.75
N SER A 620 -22.52 6.42 17.79
CA SER A 620 -22.38 7.86 17.87
C SER A 620 -23.28 8.41 18.99
N MET A 621 -22.73 9.29 19.83
CA MET A 621 -23.51 9.95 20.88
C MET A 621 -24.56 10.93 20.32
N ILE A 622 -24.34 11.45 19.11
CA ILE A 622 -25.21 12.46 18.50
C ILE A 622 -26.36 11.79 17.75
N THR A 623 -26.04 10.88 16.83
CA THR A 623 -27.02 10.28 15.93
C THR A 623 -27.53 8.91 16.39
N GLN A 624 -26.93 8.34 17.45
CA GLN A 624 -27.17 6.96 17.92
C GLN A 624 -26.91 5.86 16.88
N GLN A 625 -26.37 6.20 15.70
CA GLN A 625 -26.00 5.25 14.66
C GLN A 625 -24.67 4.55 14.96
N PRO A 626 -24.46 3.33 14.42
CA PRO A 626 -23.16 2.66 14.45
C PRO A 626 -22.03 3.57 14.00
N LEU A 627 -20.91 3.59 14.74
CA LEU A 627 -19.70 4.28 14.26
C LEU A 627 -19.23 3.72 12.91
N GLY A 628 -18.47 4.50 12.16
CA GLY A 628 -17.91 4.08 10.87
C GLY A 628 -16.45 3.64 10.98
N GLY A 629 -16.05 2.69 10.14
CA GLY A 629 -14.65 2.28 9.98
C GLY A 629 -14.18 1.16 10.91
N LYS A 630 -13.24 0.34 10.41
CA LYS A 630 -12.71 -0.86 11.09
C LYS A 630 -12.07 -0.55 12.45
N ALA A 631 -11.27 0.51 12.53
CA ALA A 631 -10.56 0.89 13.75
C ALA A 631 -11.49 1.20 14.95
N GLN A 632 -12.73 1.63 14.66
CA GLN A 632 -13.75 1.91 15.68
C GLN A 632 -14.74 0.74 15.86
N PHE A 633 -14.44 -0.43 15.28
CA PHE A 633 -15.38 -1.55 15.21
C PHE A 633 -16.75 -1.10 14.61
N GLY A 634 -16.66 -0.33 13.52
CA GLY A 634 -17.79 0.36 12.92
C GLY A 634 -18.72 -0.53 12.08
N GLY A 635 -19.92 -0.05 11.78
CA GLY A 635 -20.87 -0.70 10.87
C GLY A 635 -20.57 -0.41 9.40
N GLN A 636 -21.20 -1.20 8.51
CA GLN A 636 -21.22 -0.92 7.08
C GLN A 636 -22.24 0.19 6.80
N ARG A 637 -21.93 1.07 5.85
CA ARG A 637 -22.86 2.12 5.43
C ARG A 637 -23.88 1.53 4.46
N PHE A 638 -25.14 1.50 4.88
CA PHE A 638 -26.27 1.26 3.98
C PHE A 638 -26.72 2.61 3.41
N GLY A 639 -26.40 2.86 2.14
CA GLY A 639 -26.59 4.16 1.50
C GLY A 639 -27.94 4.28 0.78
N GLU A 640 -28.15 5.46 0.19
CA GLU A 640 -29.37 5.80 -0.53
C GLU A 640 -29.61 4.87 -1.74
N MET A 641 -28.57 4.53 -2.49
CA MET A 641 -28.70 3.62 -3.64
C MET A 641 -29.06 2.20 -3.21
N GLU A 642 -28.56 1.72 -2.08
CA GLU A 642 -28.94 0.42 -1.53
C GLU A 642 -30.38 0.41 -1.01
N VAL A 643 -30.87 1.53 -0.48
CA VAL A 643 -32.31 1.71 -0.14
C VAL A 643 -33.17 1.54 -1.39
N TRP A 644 -32.85 2.25 -2.48
CA TRP A 644 -33.59 2.13 -3.74
C TRP A 644 -33.62 0.70 -4.28
N ALA A 645 -32.53 -0.05 -4.10
CA ALA A 645 -32.49 -1.45 -4.49
C ALA A 645 -33.52 -2.29 -3.72
N LEU A 646 -33.63 -2.13 -2.41
CA LEU A 646 -34.62 -2.85 -1.60
C LEU A 646 -36.05 -2.40 -1.88
N GLU A 647 -36.26 -1.11 -2.12
CA GLU A 647 -37.56 -0.58 -2.56
C GLU A 647 -37.99 -1.19 -3.90
N ALA A 648 -37.07 -1.29 -4.87
CA ALA A 648 -37.33 -1.91 -6.18
C ALA A 648 -37.68 -3.40 -6.05
N TYR A 649 -37.08 -4.11 -5.09
CA TYR A 649 -37.46 -5.50 -4.77
C TYR A 649 -38.79 -5.62 -4.01
N GLY A 650 -39.32 -4.52 -3.47
CA GLY A 650 -40.49 -4.54 -2.58
C GLY A 650 -40.20 -5.16 -1.21
N ALA A 651 -38.93 -5.19 -0.77
CA ALA A 651 -38.48 -5.81 0.47
C ALA A 651 -38.68 -4.88 1.69
N ALA A 652 -39.93 -4.47 1.94
CA ALA A 652 -40.28 -3.43 2.93
C ALA A 652 -39.79 -3.76 4.35
N TYR A 653 -39.98 -5.00 4.82
CA TYR A 653 -39.54 -5.41 6.16
C TYR A 653 -38.01 -5.40 6.32
N ALA A 654 -37.28 -5.86 5.31
CA ALA A 654 -35.81 -5.85 5.35
C ALA A 654 -35.27 -4.41 5.36
N LEU A 655 -35.88 -3.53 4.57
CA LEU A 655 -35.55 -2.11 4.57
C LEU A 655 -35.84 -1.45 5.92
N GLN A 656 -37.03 -1.69 6.48
CA GLN A 656 -37.42 -1.17 7.79
C GLN A 656 -36.44 -1.64 8.87
N GLU A 657 -36.12 -2.94 8.90
CA GLU A 657 -35.17 -3.53 9.86
C GLU A 657 -33.79 -2.88 9.82
N LEU A 658 -33.25 -2.66 8.61
CA LEU A 658 -31.93 -2.04 8.40
C LEU A 658 -31.88 -0.58 8.86
N LEU A 659 -32.95 0.18 8.62
CA LEU A 659 -33.03 1.60 8.94
C LEU A 659 -33.40 1.89 10.41
N THR A 660 -33.80 0.89 11.19
CA THR A 660 -34.29 1.06 12.57
C THR A 660 -33.46 0.25 13.57
N ILE A 661 -33.85 -0.99 13.86
CA ILE A 661 -33.32 -1.84 14.93
C ILE A 661 -31.86 -2.25 14.71
N LYS A 662 -31.37 -2.21 13.47
CA LYS A 662 -29.95 -2.41 13.13
C LYS A 662 -29.12 -1.12 13.10
N SER A 663 -29.76 0.03 13.30
CA SER A 663 -29.16 1.36 13.23
C SER A 663 -29.34 2.12 14.55
N ASP A 664 -30.35 2.98 14.64
CA ASP A 664 -30.51 4.03 15.64
C ASP A 664 -31.79 3.90 16.48
N ASP A 665 -32.53 2.80 16.37
CA ASP A 665 -33.55 2.46 17.37
C ASP A 665 -32.87 1.92 18.64
N VAL A 666 -32.71 2.83 19.62
CA VAL A 666 -31.96 2.58 20.86
C VAL A 666 -32.58 1.48 21.71
N ALA A 667 -33.92 1.44 21.82
CA ALA A 667 -34.63 0.44 22.59
C ALA A 667 -34.77 -0.87 21.81
N GLY A 668 -35.11 -0.77 20.52
CA GLY A 668 -35.27 -1.91 19.62
C GLY A 668 -34.01 -2.75 19.54
N ARG A 669 -32.83 -2.15 19.34
CA ARG A 669 -31.56 -2.91 19.20
C ARG A 669 -31.23 -3.80 20.41
N VAL A 670 -31.56 -3.34 21.63
CA VAL A 670 -31.34 -4.13 22.86
C VAL A 670 -32.33 -5.29 22.93
N LYS A 671 -33.62 -5.01 22.67
CA LYS A 671 -34.67 -6.03 22.67
C LYS A 671 -34.44 -7.10 21.60
N VAL A 672 -33.95 -6.71 20.42
CA VAL A 672 -33.60 -7.64 19.35
C VAL A 672 -32.47 -8.56 19.80
N TYR A 673 -31.43 -8.03 20.42
CA TYR A 673 -30.33 -8.83 20.93
C TYR A 673 -30.82 -9.84 21.98
N GLU A 674 -31.66 -9.40 22.93
CA GLU A 674 -32.28 -10.29 23.91
C GLU A 674 -33.15 -11.37 23.26
N ALA A 675 -34.00 -11.00 22.29
CA ALA A 675 -34.87 -11.94 21.60
C ALA A 675 -34.06 -13.02 20.88
N ILE A 676 -32.98 -12.64 20.19
CA ILE A 676 -32.07 -13.59 19.53
C ILE A 676 -31.45 -14.55 20.56
N VAL A 677 -30.97 -14.05 21.71
CA VAL A 677 -30.37 -14.89 22.76
C VAL A 677 -31.40 -15.83 23.39
N LYS A 678 -32.65 -15.38 23.55
CA LYS A 678 -33.77 -16.19 24.09
C LYS A 678 -34.39 -17.14 23.06
N GLY A 679 -34.09 -16.97 21.77
CA GLY A 679 -34.75 -17.70 20.68
C GLY A 679 -36.20 -17.26 20.44
N GLU A 680 -36.53 -16.03 20.82
CA GLU A 680 -37.85 -15.41 20.62
C GLU A 680 -37.92 -14.70 19.25
N ASN A 681 -39.13 -14.32 18.83
CA ASN A 681 -39.31 -13.54 17.61
C ASN A 681 -38.76 -12.12 17.78
N ILE A 682 -38.25 -11.56 16.69
CA ILE A 682 -37.76 -10.19 16.63
C ILE A 682 -38.94 -9.24 16.90
N PRO A 683 -38.80 -8.28 17.85
CA PRO A 683 -39.85 -7.31 18.16
C PRO A 683 -40.11 -6.34 17.00
N GLU A 684 -41.25 -5.67 17.03
CA GLU A 684 -41.56 -4.63 16.04
C GLU A 684 -40.60 -3.44 16.16
N PRO A 685 -40.12 -2.89 15.03
CA PRO A 685 -39.27 -1.69 15.02
C PRO A 685 -39.94 -0.44 15.60
N GLY A 686 -39.19 0.33 16.37
CA GLY A 686 -39.58 1.64 16.87
C GLY A 686 -39.25 2.80 15.92
N ILE A 687 -39.26 4.01 16.47
CA ILE A 687 -38.95 5.25 15.75
C ILE A 687 -37.43 5.49 15.76
N PRO A 688 -36.80 5.73 14.60
CA PRO A 688 -35.38 6.10 14.51
C PRO A 688 -35.03 7.35 15.32
N GLU A 689 -33.89 7.34 16.02
CA GLU A 689 -33.41 8.51 16.74
C GLU A 689 -33.06 9.68 15.79
N SER A 690 -32.55 9.38 14.59
CA SER A 690 -32.27 10.39 13.56
C SER A 690 -33.50 11.22 13.18
N PHE A 691 -34.70 10.64 13.20
CA PHE A 691 -35.94 11.38 12.97
C PHE A 691 -36.24 12.35 14.12
N LYS A 692 -36.01 11.95 15.38
CA LYS A 692 -36.18 12.84 16.53
C LYS A 692 -35.20 14.00 16.49
N VAL A 693 -33.93 13.73 16.13
CA VAL A 693 -32.90 14.76 15.95
C VAL A 693 -33.34 15.76 14.88
N LEU A 694 -33.86 15.30 13.74
CA LEU A 694 -34.38 16.17 12.67
C LEU A 694 -35.51 17.09 13.17
N VAL A 695 -36.47 16.55 13.92
CA VAL A 695 -37.57 17.35 14.50
C VAL A 695 -37.00 18.42 15.44
N LYS A 696 -36.02 18.08 16.28
CA LYS A 696 -35.36 19.04 17.18
C LYS A 696 -34.56 20.09 16.41
N GLU A 697 -33.89 19.73 15.32
CA GLU A 697 -33.20 20.68 14.45
C GLU A 697 -34.18 21.66 13.79
N MET A 698 -35.32 21.18 13.28
CA MET A 698 -36.36 22.06 12.73
C MET A 698 -36.95 23.00 13.80
N GLN A 699 -37.24 22.48 15.00
CA GLN A 699 -37.69 23.29 16.14
C GLN A 699 -36.66 24.36 16.53
N SER A 700 -35.36 24.05 16.44
CA SER A 700 -34.28 25.02 16.71
C SER A 700 -34.22 26.16 15.68
N LEU A 701 -34.74 25.93 14.47
CA LEU A 701 -34.91 26.93 13.43
C LEU A 701 -36.24 27.70 13.55
N CYS A 702 -36.92 27.60 14.71
CA CYS A 702 -38.23 28.19 14.99
C CYS A 702 -39.35 27.68 14.05
N LEU A 703 -39.21 26.49 13.48
CA LEU A 703 -40.27 25.81 12.75
C LEU A 703 -41.08 24.98 13.75
N ASN A 704 -42.37 25.27 13.87
CA ASN A 704 -43.26 24.45 14.70
C ASN A 704 -43.60 23.16 13.95
N VAL A 705 -43.07 22.04 14.43
CA VAL A 705 -43.27 20.70 13.86
C VAL A 705 -43.99 19.85 14.90
N GLU A 706 -45.20 19.41 14.56
CA GLU A 706 -46.10 18.64 15.42
C GLU A 706 -46.39 17.28 14.78
N MET A 707 -46.44 16.21 15.57
CA MET A 707 -46.89 14.90 15.11
C MET A 707 -48.38 14.76 15.37
N LEU A 708 -49.15 14.44 14.32
CA LEU A 708 -50.59 14.28 14.41
C LEU A 708 -50.98 12.80 14.26
N SER A 709 -51.79 12.29 15.18
CA SER A 709 -52.51 11.03 15.00
C SER A 709 -54.00 11.31 15.03
N ALA A 710 -54.69 10.92 13.95
CA ALA A 710 -56.14 11.14 13.79
C ALA A 710 -56.62 12.60 14.05
N GLY A 711 -55.73 13.60 13.93
CA GLY A 711 -56.03 15.02 14.12
C GLY A 711 -55.71 15.58 15.51
N GLU A 712 -55.20 14.75 16.42
CA GLU A 712 -54.73 15.15 17.75
C GLU A 712 -53.19 15.17 17.77
N GLU A 713 -52.63 16.15 18.49
CA GLU A 713 -51.19 16.28 18.72
C GLU A 713 -50.72 15.18 19.67
N ILE A 714 -49.67 14.47 19.27
CA ILE A 714 -48.98 13.48 20.11
C ILE A 714 -47.62 14.04 20.51
N GLU A 715 -47.33 14.06 21.80
CA GLU A 715 -45.98 14.35 22.28
C GLU A 715 -45.05 13.15 22.04
N LEU A 716 -43.86 13.43 21.49
CA LEU A 716 -42.82 12.42 21.23
C LEU A 716 -42.37 11.66 22.49
N ALA A 717 -42.53 12.24 23.67
CA ALA A 717 -42.19 11.63 24.95
C ALA A 717 -43.16 10.50 25.34
N ASP A 718 -44.45 10.64 25.00
CA ASP A 718 -45.49 9.67 25.38
C ASP A 718 -45.33 8.32 24.65
N LEU A 719 -44.71 8.33 23.46
CA LEU A 719 -44.42 7.12 22.67
C LEU A 719 -43.28 6.27 23.27
N GLU A 720 -42.43 6.83 24.14
CA GLU A 720 -41.36 6.10 24.83
C GLU A 720 -41.86 5.41 26.12
N GLU A 721 -42.84 6.00 26.81
CA GLU A 721 -43.36 5.47 28.09
C GLU A 721 -44.12 4.13 27.93
N ASP A 722 -44.78 3.89 26.79
CA ASP A 722 -45.46 2.60 26.53
C ASP A 722 -44.47 1.43 26.35
N VAL A 723 -43.20 1.70 26.04
CA VAL A 723 -42.12 0.71 25.96
C VAL A 723 -41.62 0.32 27.36
N PHE A 724 -41.74 1.22 28.35
CA PHE A 724 -41.36 1.00 29.75
C PHE A 724 -42.44 0.24 30.53
N ARG A 725 -43.73 0.37 30.18
CA ARG A 725 -44.82 -0.40 30.82
C ARG A 725 -44.67 -1.93 30.72
N THR A 726 -43.89 -2.44 29.77
CA THR A 726 -43.59 -3.88 29.69
C THR A 726 -42.58 -4.34 30.75
N GLN A 727 -41.76 -3.45 31.33
CA GLN A 727 -40.90 -3.77 32.48
C GLN A 727 -41.68 -3.89 33.79
N GLU A 728 -42.79 -3.15 33.96
CA GLU A 728 -43.67 -3.29 35.14
C GLU A 728 -44.33 -4.69 35.21
N ALA A 729 -44.50 -5.38 34.08
CA ALA A 729 -45.04 -6.74 34.03
C ALA A 729 -44.13 -7.80 34.70
N LEU A 730 -42.87 -7.47 34.99
CA LEU A 730 -41.93 -8.29 35.78
C LEU A 730 -42.07 -8.07 37.30
N GLY A 731 -43.04 -7.26 37.75
CA GLY A 731 -43.41 -7.14 39.17
C GLY A 731 -42.42 -6.36 40.03
N ILE A 732 -41.61 -5.48 39.44
CA ILE A 732 -40.70 -4.60 40.18
C ILE A 732 -41.27 -3.18 40.16
N ASP A 733 -41.95 -2.82 41.24
CA ASP A 733 -42.40 -1.46 41.50
C ASP A 733 -41.22 -0.63 42.02
N ILE A 734 -40.76 0.33 41.21
CA ILE A 734 -39.66 1.26 41.53
C ILE A 734 -40.17 2.63 41.98
N SER A 735 -41.49 2.79 42.17
CA SER A 735 -42.04 4.04 42.68
C SER A 735 -41.71 4.20 44.17
N ARG A 736 -40.84 5.16 44.48
CA ARG A 736 -40.68 5.64 45.86
C ARG A 736 -41.98 6.35 46.25
N PRO A 737 -42.67 5.99 47.34
CA PRO A 737 -43.68 6.89 47.88
C PRO A 737 -42.95 8.15 48.34
N GLU A 738 -43.34 9.29 47.77
CA GLU A 738 -42.95 10.61 48.27
C GLU A 738 -43.14 10.63 49.78
N ARG A 739 -42.06 10.92 50.52
CA ARG A 739 -42.14 11.11 51.97
C ARG A 739 -43.04 12.31 52.21
N ALA A 740 -44.15 12.09 52.91
CA ALA A 740 -44.94 13.16 53.49
C ALA A 740 -44.08 13.95 54.49
N THR A 741 -44.07 15.27 54.27
CA THR A 741 -43.51 16.40 55.05
C THR A 741 -41.99 16.54 55.13
#